data_AF-A0A167JCW0-F1
#
_entry.id   AF-A0A167JCW0-F1
#
_cell.length_a   1.000
_cell.length_b   1.000
_cell.length_c   1.000
_cell.angle_alpha   90.00
_cell.angle_beta   90.00
_cell.angle_gamma   90.00
#
_symmetry.space_group_name_H-M   'P 1'
#
loop_
_entity.id
_entity.type
_entity.pdbx_description
1 polymer ?
#
loop_
_entity_poly.entity_id
_entity_poly.type
_entity_poly.pdbx_seq_one_letter_code
_entity_poly.pdbx_strand_id
1 'polypeptide(L)'
;MAIFNKLTGLAQRAKDGAMTKVVLAKDKRLEQSFSEALDLDKIRLGKMSTYGLPEVISTVAYDSVASLLAVAGGSTQYSIRVFGKGMSARLQLHTLAPVKYMQFKIGSPMLIVIDRDNRISLMDLKTKQPSHVLEGDGIITCFEYCVGTDWLYLGYADGYVKVLDLKTASLSPYRIPDLWHQQMPPATHDRFCSIVTAIQIHPTDLDLLLVGYPSAVFLWSIRENSVKRTFKLPSQARLTCLSWCPEGDRWMGGYDDGCINMWDMRSDTPIFSRKVFQAPAPSSACEPVYSLAWYIDDTLQKSFVIVAGGSEIPGLFGLHVLEIDTNTKECRKQTIVPSPVDISSFVLMPRDPYFLGARHPLGVLVLGCDGTLRAHSLAHGYPLLTLPPALQFLDPPVSHACPVLVKPAAFELLRPPHIPTQYLPLAGGVVGSEHTYRISSNDILITLHPDSSISFYDASYTALRPLPHLTRNCRHDLQDPLANIHAFNLDPDSATLSVGFDTGAVLIYHLVEAAVPEDNIVTQCDSTLKEISDLLQDMDMLPDEQIPFEPLETPDFPVDITTFEFNQPNVNKYLPVTLIKLQDTSIKYLVSAGKDIIALATTDGKVALIDTKTSRVMFSSDMRIHVFKENIPKESVSKEPLSKENPQKENITKENAPKDTTWDDILNVGKESPNLPNITVTYLGFFTSYSQFNMIEPTLQLYVALSNGSTYHYAVNAGPSDRTWIPAIAPSIYHYGPVIDLFVLNLRGHLQTVDTTTKPIDLTQTAKSTASVTPPLPPTVDSSSPDSNVPAVGTMRPDPAASIHTTLSTSSIPASTGSVVETPPITPQSALVTEPEFISESPTKSSPASPVLPPKSSRSRSGSLNLLRKSSRKSNKQTAQSNENVPPVPKLPTGRSNDGRPDYKVQPDPHFIVLVNSNTVRVALSGYQVRLFKTAIDELEGWKTGDWIIRGQVIELKVGTCLSLLLQSGKIVLYSLPTLRPLVYLEPPPRLLVDRLHEATLTADGRITLWTGRFELEQYTYMLQNEISFGESVMLYDPGRMLGPRPVTVTPAPKKTWLGTVTNAFQKEPLSIEELDDQMGRHPPPSVEENTHKHDVKGKGVFEELGDQMNERGDRLNQLDKKFQDMSDASGDFLKAIQEYNERQAKKKWWEF
;
A
#
# COMPACT_ATOMS: atom_id res chain seq x y z
N MET A 1 -48.12 -7.03 -25.54
CA MET A 1 -47.04 -6.59 -24.61
C MET A 1 -45.81 -6.02 -25.33
N ALA A 2 -44.86 -6.81 -25.86
CA ALA A 2 -43.56 -6.27 -26.30
C ALA A 2 -43.59 -5.10 -27.31
N ILE A 3 -44.52 -5.10 -28.28
CA ILE A 3 -44.71 -3.99 -29.23
C ILE A 3 -45.31 -2.75 -28.54
N PHE A 4 -46.24 -2.96 -27.61
CA PHE A 4 -46.86 -1.89 -26.82
C PHE A 4 -45.83 -1.22 -25.92
N ASN A 5 -44.98 -2.00 -25.23
CA ASN A 5 -43.88 -1.47 -24.41
C ASN A 5 -42.82 -0.73 -25.25
N LYS A 6 -42.59 -1.13 -26.51
CA LYS A 6 -41.75 -0.37 -27.45
C LYS A 6 -42.40 0.95 -27.87
N LEU A 7 -43.71 0.97 -28.10
CA LEU A 7 -44.46 2.18 -28.47
C LEU A 7 -44.58 3.19 -27.31
N THR A 8 -44.92 2.73 -26.10
CA THR A 8 -44.93 3.58 -24.90
C THR A 8 -43.53 4.10 -24.59
N GLY A 9 -42.49 3.26 -24.71
CA GLY A 9 -41.10 3.68 -24.58
C GLY A 9 -40.65 4.72 -25.63
N LEU A 10 -41.14 4.63 -26.87
CA LEU A 10 -40.89 5.65 -27.91
C LEU A 10 -41.60 6.98 -27.61
N ALA A 11 -42.87 6.92 -27.19
CA ALA A 11 -43.65 8.10 -26.81
C ALA A 11 -43.02 8.82 -25.60
N GLN A 12 -42.60 8.07 -24.59
CA GLN A 12 -41.91 8.61 -23.42
C GLN A 12 -40.56 9.25 -23.82
N ARG A 13 -39.73 8.58 -24.64
CA ARG A 13 -38.46 9.15 -25.13
C ARG A 13 -38.65 10.47 -25.90
N ALA A 14 -39.71 10.58 -26.71
CA ALA A 14 -40.05 11.80 -27.43
C ALA A 14 -40.52 12.92 -26.49
N LYS A 15 -41.33 12.59 -25.48
CA LYS A 15 -41.77 13.50 -24.42
C LYS A 15 -40.60 14.02 -23.59
N ASP A 16 -39.72 13.14 -23.12
CA ASP A 16 -38.53 13.49 -22.35
C ASP A 16 -37.63 14.43 -23.16
N GLY A 17 -37.32 14.07 -24.41
CA GLY A 17 -36.47 14.88 -25.29
C GLY A 17 -37.05 16.24 -25.68
N ALA A 18 -38.38 16.40 -25.64
CA ALA A 18 -39.03 17.70 -25.77
C ALA A 18 -38.88 18.53 -24.48
N MET A 19 -39.07 17.92 -23.30
CA MET A 19 -38.87 18.58 -22.01
C MET A 19 -37.42 19.02 -21.81
N THR A 20 -36.43 18.18 -22.15
CA THR A 20 -35.00 18.53 -22.11
C THR A 20 -34.73 19.82 -22.89
N LYS A 21 -35.24 19.93 -24.12
CA LYS A 21 -35.04 21.12 -24.96
C LYS A 21 -35.69 22.37 -24.37
N VAL A 22 -36.85 22.25 -23.72
CA VAL A 22 -37.52 23.39 -23.05
C VAL A 22 -36.72 23.84 -21.83
N VAL A 23 -36.20 22.91 -21.03
CA VAL A 23 -35.39 23.22 -19.83
C VAL A 23 -34.07 23.89 -20.22
N LEU A 24 -33.30 23.30 -21.14
CA LEU A 24 -32.02 23.88 -21.60
C LEU A 24 -32.18 25.23 -22.31
N ALA A 25 -33.28 25.43 -23.05
CA ALA A 25 -33.59 26.72 -23.66
C ALA A 25 -33.97 27.81 -22.63
N LYS A 26 -34.46 27.42 -21.44
CA LYS A 26 -34.79 28.32 -20.33
C LYS A 26 -33.59 28.64 -19.43
N ASP A 27 -32.72 27.67 -19.17
CA ASP A 27 -31.51 27.87 -18.37
C ASP A 27 -30.28 27.27 -19.06
N LYS A 28 -29.48 28.16 -19.67
CA LYS A 28 -28.24 27.79 -20.38
C LYS A 28 -27.10 27.41 -19.46
N ARG A 29 -27.16 27.69 -18.15
CA ARG A 29 -26.13 27.27 -17.18
C ARG A 29 -26.01 25.74 -17.16
N LEU A 30 -27.09 25.04 -17.50
CA LEU A 30 -27.17 23.58 -17.57
C LEU A 30 -26.38 22.95 -18.73
N GLU A 31 -25.89 23.76 -19.69
CA GLU A 31 -25.06 23.29 -20.83
C GLU A 31 -23.56 23.58 -20.64
N GLN A 32 -23.19 24.44 -19.69
CA GLN A 32 -21.79 24.82 -19.44
C GLN A 32 -21.00 23.63 -18.90
N SER A 33 -19.84 23.32 -19.48
CA SER A 33 -19.08 22.15 -19.05
C SER A 33 -18.03 22.51 -17.99
N PHE A 34 -18.00 21.73 -16.91
CA PHE A 34 -17.04 21.85 -15.81
C PHE A 34 -15.61 21.43 -16.20
N SER A 35 -15.46 20.89 -17.41
CA SER A 35 -14.23 20.27 -17.91
C SER A 35 -13.48 21.16 -18.92
N GLU A 36 -13.98 22.35 -19.25
CA GLU A 36 -13.42 23.23 -20.29
C GLU A 36 -12.02 23.77 -19.97
N ALA A 37 -11.66 23.83 -18.69
CA ALA A 37 -10.35 24.28 -18.22
C ALA A 37 -9.35 23.12 -17.97
N LEU A 38 -9.70 21.88 -18.34
CA LEU A 38 -8.77 20.75 -18.30
C LEU A 38 -7.84 20.75 -19.53
N ASP A 39 -6.54 20.70 -19.28
CA ASP A 39 -5.50 20.56 -20.32
C ASP A 39 -5.33 19.08 -20.68
N LEU A 40 -6.02 18.64 -21.74
CA LEU A 40 -6.15 17.23 -22.10
C LEU A 40 -4.81 16.58 -22.46
N ASP A 41 -3.90 17.31 -23.10
CA ASP A 41 -2.59 16.80 -23.53
C ASP A 41 -1.67 16.46 -22.35
N LYS A 42 -1.98 16.99 -21.16
CA LYS A 42 -1.22 16.71 -19.93
C LYS A 42 -1.77 15.55 -19.12
N ILE A 43 -3.02 15.12 -19.36
CA ILE A 43 -3.68 14.06 -18.60
C ILE A 43 -3.04 12.71 -18.91
N ARG A 44 -2.46 12.08 -17.88
CA ARG A 44 -1.92 10.71 -17.97
C ARG A 44 -2.00 9.99 -16.63
N LEU A 45 -1.96 8.67 -16.68
CA LEU A 45 -1.91 7.83 -15.49
C LEU A 45 -0.48 7.80 -14.94
N GLY A 46 -0.24 8.52 -13.84
CA GLY A 46 1.05 8.57 -13.14
C GLY A 46 1.03 7.67 -11.90
N LYS A 47 2.06 6.84 -11.71
CA LYS A 47 2.16 5.96 -10.54
C LYS A 47 2.60 6.74 -9.30
N MET A 48 1.95 6.49 -8.16
CA MET A 48 2.26 7.10 -6.86
C MET A 48 2.97 6.13 -5.92
N SER A 49 2.48 4.90 -5.80
CA SER A 49 2.97 3.95 -4.80
C SER A 49 2.68 2.50 -5.17
N THR A 50 3.40 1.59 -4.53
CA THR A 50 3.15 0.15 -4.55
C THR A 50 3.08 -0.35 -3.11
N TYR A 51 2.04 -1.10 -2.79
CA TYR A 51 1.79 -1.70 -1.49
C TYR A 51 1.76 -3.23 -1.63
N GLY A 52 2.26 -3.93 -0.62
CA GLY A 52 2.28 -5.39 -0.61
C GLY A 52 3.34 -6.05 -1.52
N LEU A 53 3.05 -7.28 -1.97
CA LEU A 53 3.93 -8.12 -2.79
C LEU A 53 3.11 -8.92 -3.83
N PRO A 54 3.64 -9.16 -5.05
CA PRO A 54 2.83 -9.74 -6.12
C PRO A 54 2.38 -11.18 -5.82
N GLU A 55 3.19 -11.93 -5.08
CA GLU A 55 2.95 -13.32 -4.67
C GLU A 55 3.64 -13.61 -3.32
N VAL A 56 3.40 -14.79 -2.77
CA VAL A 56 4.06 -15.31 -1.56
C VAL A 56 5.59 -15.44 -1.73
N ILE A 57 6.33 -15.43 -0.62
CA ILE A 57 7.79 -15.46 -0.59
C ILE A 57 8.28 -16.91 -0.68
N SER A 58 9.30 -17.17 -1.51
CA SER A 58 9.96 -18.47 -1.66
C SER A 58 11.41 -18.49 -1.16
N THR A 59 12.06 -17.32 -1.08
CA THR A 59 13.47 -17.20 -0.70
C THR A 59 13.75 -15.82 -0.14
N VAL A 60 14.68 -15.71 0.82
CA VAL A 60 15.11 -14.43 1.41
C VAL A 60 16.63 -14.36 1.50
N ALA A 61 17.17 -13.14 1.49
CA ALA A 61 18.59 -12.86 1.76
C ALA A 61 18.72 -11.54 2.53
N TYR A 62 19.72 -11.43 3.40
CA TYR A 62 19.97 -10.25 4.25
C TYR A 62 21.43 -9.82 4.14
N ASP A 63 21.67 -8.51 4.06
CA ASP A 63 23.01 -7.90 4.15
C ASP A 63 23.04 -7.00 5.39
N SER A 64 23.93 -7.30 6.34
CA SER A 64 24.11 -6.52 7.56
C SER A 64 24.86 -5.20 7.36
N VAL A 65 25.77 -5.14 6.38
CA VAL A 65 26.58 -3.95 6.06
C VAL A 65 25.76 -2.96 5.26
N ALA A 66 25.14 -3.41 4.17
CA ALA A 66 24.19 -2.58 3.43
C ALA A 66 22.94 -2.31 4.29
N SER A 67 22.57 -3.22 5.20
CA SER A 67 21.34 -3.20 5.99
C SER A 67 20.09 -3.26 5.11
N LEU A 68 20.09 -4.25 4.22
CA LEU A 68 19.06 -4.53 3.21
C LEU A 68 18.48 -5.94 3.38
N LEU A 69 17.20 -6.09 3.03
CA LEU A 69 16.51 -7.38 2.96
C LEU A 69 16.00 -7.61 1.53
N ALA A 70 16.46 -8.65 0.86
CA ALA A 70 15.87 -9.12 -0.40
C ALA A 70 14.89 -10.26 -0.13
N VAL A 71 13.72 -10.19 -0.75
CA VAL A 71 12.76 -11.31 -0.82
C VAL A 71 12.50 -11.64 -2.28
N ALA A 72 12.47 -12.94 -2.59
CA ALA A 72 12.00 -13.45 -3.87
C ALA A 72 10.67 -14.17 -3.67
N GLY A 73 9.76 -14.01 -4.62
CA GLY A 73 8.46 -14.64 -4.61
C GLY A 73 7.89 -14.75 -6.02
N GLY A 74 6.90 -15.63 -6.18
CA GLY A 74 6.26 -15.91 -7.46
C GLY A 74 6.03 -17.39 -7.71
N SER A 75 4.81 -17.72 -8.13
CA SER A 75 4.44 -19.00 -8.74
C SER A 75 4.33 -18.87 -10.27
N THR A 76 3.80 -17.72 -10.72
CA THR A 76 3.57 -17.37 -12.13
C THR A 76 4.35 -16.13 -12.58
N GLN A 77 4.55 -15.16 -11.67
CA GLN A 77 5.36 -13.97 -11.90
C GLN A 77 6.49 -13.90 -10.86
N TYR A 78 7.69 -14.33 -11.25
CA TYR A 78 8.87 -14.24 -10.38
C TYR A 78 9.32 -12.79 -10.23
N SER A 79 9.57 -12.38 -8.99
CA SER A 79 10.06 -11.04 -8.68
C SER A 79 10.95 -11.04 -7.45
N ILE A 80 11.92 -10.13 -7.43
CA ILE A 80 12.69 -9.79 -6.23
C ILE A 80 12.33 -8.38 -5.81
N ARG A 81 11.99 -8.20 -4.53
CA ARG A 81 11.86 -6.89 -3.89
C ARG A 81 12.93 -6.75 -2.82
N VAL A 82 13.69 -5.66 -2.89
CA VAL A 82 14.71 -5.30 -1.90
C VAL A 82 14.18 -4.17 -1.04
N PHE A 83 14.29 -4.31 0.28
CA PHE A 83 13.84 -3.38 1.30
C PHE A 83 15.02 -2.74 2.02
N GLY A 84 14.89 -1.45 2.33
CA GLY A 84 15.83 -0.64 3.11
C GLY A 84 15.11 0.28 4.09
N LYS A 85 15.72 1.42 4.42
CA LYS A 85 15.18 2.40 5.39
C LYS A 85 13.92 3.11 4.84
N GLY A 86 12.75 2.53 5.09
CA GLY A 86 11.47 3.09 4.64
C GLY A 86 11.30 3.12 3.12
N MET A 87 12.07 2.31 2.39
CA MET A 87 12.11 2.25 0.93
C MET A 87 12.07 0.81 0.44
N SER A 88 11.60 0.61 -0.78
CA SER A 88 11.78 -0.67 -1.48
C SER A 88 11.99 -0.45 -2.97
N ALA A 89 12.67 -1.40 -3.63
CA ALA A 89 12.79 -1.43 -5.09
C ALA A 89 12.57 -2.86 -5.60
N ARG A 90 11.96 -2.98 -6.78
CA ARG A 90 11.84 -4.26 -7.50
C ARG A 90 13.06 -4.40 -8.42
N LEU A 91 13.73 -5.55 -8.37
CA LEU A 91 14.76 -5.90 -9.36
C LEU A 91 14.07 -6.58 -10.55
N GLN A 92 14.53 -6.28 -11.76
CA GLN A 92 13.97 -6.89 -12.96
C GLN A 92 14.63 -8.25 -13.20
N LEU A 93 13.88 -9.33 -12.96
CA LEU A 93 14.31 -10.68 -13.35
C LEU A 93 13.99 -10.96 -14.81
N HIS A 94 14.84 -11.77 -15.45
CA HIS A 94 14.62 -12.35 -16.79
C HIS A 94 14.52 -13.88 -16.77
N THR A 95 14.51 -14.50 -15.58
CA THR A 95 14.30 -15.96 -15.45
C THR A 95 12.83 -16.33 -15.66
N LEU A 96 12.64 -17.55 -16.19
CA LEU A 96 11.35 -18.22 -16.35
C LEU A 96 11.12 -19.31 -15.27
N ALA A 97 12.04 -19.44 -14.31
CA ALA A 97 11.99 -20.43 -13.23
C ALA A 97 11.94 -19.74 -11.84
N PRO A 98 11.38 -20.41 -10.81
CA PRO A 98 11.39 -19.89 -9.45
C PRO A 98 12.83 -19.71 -8.94
N VAL A 99 13.05 -18.64 -8.18
CA VAL A 99 14.30 -18.44 -7.44
C VAL A 99 14.47 -19.57 -6.42
N LYS A 100 15.67 -20.16 -6.40
CA LYS A 100 16.07 -21.27 -5.53
C LYS A 100 16.97 -20.79 -4.39
N TYR A 101 17.94 -19.93 -4.71
CA TYR A 101 18.88 -19.34 -3.75
C TYR A 101 19.09 -17.85 -4.03
N MET A 102 19.38 -17.09 -2.97
CA MET A 102 19.82 -15.70 -3.05
C MET A 102 20.93 -15.43 -2.04
N GLN A 103 21.92 -14.62 -2.43
CA GLN A 103 23.01 -14.20 -1.55
C GLN A 103 23.50 -12.80 -1.92
N PHE A 104 23.54 -11.89 -0.94
CA PHE A 104 24.21 -10.60 -1.14
C PHE A 104 25.73 -10.79 -1.13
N LYS A 105 26.42 -10.15 -2.07
CA LYS A 105 27.87 -10.00 -2.02
C LYS A 105 28.19 -8.81 -1.12
N ILE A 106 28.31 -9.10 0.18
CA ILE A 106 28.41 -8.12 1.28
C ILE A 106 29.43 -7.00 0.95
N GLY A 107 29.02 -5.75 1.19
CA GLY A 107 29.85 -4.57 0.94
C GLY A 107 29.95 -4.14 -0.53
N SER A 108 29.15 -4.73 -1.44
CA SER A 108 29.16 -4.42 -2.87
C SER A 108 27.74 -4.27 -3.44
N PRO A 109 27.54 -3.64 -4.61
CA PRO A 109 26.21 -3.43 -5.19
C PRO A 109 25.67 -4.69 -5.89
N MET A 110 25.92 -5.90 -5.38
CA MET A 110 25.62 -7.15 -6.09
C MET A 110 24.78 -8.12 -5.25
N LEU A 111 23.71 -8.63 -5.86
CA LEU A 111 22.91 -9.75 -5.36
C LEU A 111 23.04 -10.93 -6.31
N ILE A 112 23.49 -12.07 -5.81
CA ILE A 112 23.58 -13.34 -6.52
C ILE A 112 22.21 -14.01 -6.42
N VAL A 113 21.67 -14.46 -7.55
CA VAL A 113 20.39 -15.17 -7.64
C VAL A 113 20.61 -16.47 -8.41
N ILE A 114 20.20 -17.60 -7.85
CA ILE A 114 20.22 -18.90 -8.54
C ILE A 114 18.78 -19.40 -8.64
N ASP A 115 18.32 -19.75 -9.84
CA ASP A 115 16.98 -20.30 -10.06
C ASP A 115 16.94 -21.84 -10.06
N ARG A 116 15.75 -22.41 -10.23
CA ARG A 116 15.55 -23.87 -10.28
C ARG A 116 16.06 -24.54 -11.56
N ASP A 117 16.30 -23.79 -12.63
CA ASP A 117 16.96 -24.28 -13.84
C ASP A 117 18.51 -24.26 -13.68
N ASN A 118 19.00 -23.78 -12.52
CA ASN A 118 20.41 -23.62 -12.14
C ASN A 118 21.11 -22.43 -12.82
N ARG A 119 20.36 -21.47 -13.37
CA ARG A 119 20.95 -20.23 -13.90
C ARG A 119 21.37 -19.32 -12.77
N ILE A 120 22.56 -18.73 -12.91
CA ILE A 120 23.16 -17.81 -11.95
C ILE A 120 23.08 -16.41 -12.53
N SER A 121 22.20 -15.57 -11.97
CA SER A 121 22.08 -14.15 -12.33
C SER A 121 22.80 -13.29 -11.29
N LEU A 122 23.79 -12.52 -11.74
CA LEU A 122 24.44 -11.49 -10.93
C LEU A 122 23.67 -10.19 -11.12
N MET A 123 22.88 -9.80 -10.12
CA MET A 123 22.02 -8.61 -10.16
C MET A 123 22.79 -7.40 -9.63
N ASP A 124 22.84 -6.31 -10.40
CA ASP A 124 23.38 -5.03 -9.92
C ASP A 124 22.28 -4.21 -9.24
N LEU A 125 22.52 -3.83 -7.99
CA LEU A 125 21.63 -3.06 -7.13
C LEU A 125 21.58 -1.57 -7.51
N LYS A 126 22.53 -1.07 -8.31
CA LYS A 126 22.51 0.30 -8.85
C LYS A 126 21.58 0.40 -10.06
N THR A 127 21.79 -0.43 -11.09
CA THR A 127 20.95 -0.46 -12.30
C THR A 127 19.62 -1.20 -12.12
N LYS A 128 19.49 -2.05 -11.09
CA LYS A 128 18.31 -2.89 -10.78
C LYS A 128 18.03 -3.98 -11.84
N GLN A 129 19.05 -4.32 -12.62
CA GLN A 129 19.04 -5.28 -13.74
C GLN A 129 20.11 -6.38 -13.52
N PRO A 130 20.04 -7.52 -14.22
CA PRO A 130 21.16 -8.46 -14.25
C PRO A 130 22.33 -7.85 -15.00
N SER A 131 23.52 -7.86 -14.40
CA SER A 131 24.78 -7.51 -15.07
C SER A 131 25.33 -8.69 -15.87
N HIS A 132 25.21 -9.91 -15.31
CA HIS A 132 25.59 -11.16 -15.96
C HIS A 132 24.55 -12.25 -15.68
N VAL A 133 24.36 -13.15 -16.65
CA VAL A 133 23.58 -14.38 -16.48
C VAL A 133 24.44 -15.53 -17.01
N LEU A 134 24.64 -16.54 -16.17
CA LEU A 134 25.47 -17.71 -16.45
C LEU A 134 24.59 -18.96 -16.35
N GLU A 135 24.81 -19.94 -17.23
CA GLU A 135 24.17 -21.26 -17.11
C GLU A 135 24.92 -22.10 -16.08
N GLY A 136 24.17 -22.81 -15.23
CA GLY A 136 24.73 -23.72 -14.23
C GLY A 136 25.36 -24.94 -14.89
N ASP A 137 26.56 -25.30 -14.44
CA ASP A 137 27.40 -26.32 -15.07
C ASP A 137 27.02 -27.75 -14.60
N GLY A 138 25.73 -27.98 -14.37
CA GLY A 138 25.11 -29.11 -13.67
C GLY A 138 24.01 -28.68 -12.67
N ILE A 139 23.45 -29.64 -11.92
CA ILE A 139 22.48 -29.34 -10.84
C ILE A 139 23.23 -28.84 -9.60
N ILE A 140 23.00 -27.57 -9.23
CA ILE A 140 23.59 -26.92 -8.05
C ILE A 140 22.78 -27.33 -6.81
N THR A 141 23.42 -27.96 -5.82
CA THR A 141 22.77 -28.51 -4.62
C THR A 141 23.00 -27.69 -3.36
N CYS A 142 24.12 -26.97 -3.29
CA CYS A 142 24.42 -26.00 -2.24
C CYS A 142 25.38 -24.92 -2.78
N PHE A 143 25.52 -23.82 -2.05
CA PHE A 143 26.48 -22.75 -2.35
C PHE A 143 27.05 -22.20 -1.03
N GLU A 144 28.21 -21.55 -1.10
CA GLU A 144 28.81 -20.86 0.04
C GLU A 144 29.59 -19.62 -0.45
N TYR A 145 29.30 -18.44 0.12
CA TYR A 145 29.96 -17.18 -0.25
C TYR A 145 31.08 -16.84 0.72
N CYS A 146 32.28 -16.63 0.21
CA CYS A 146 33.42 -16.24 1.03
C CYS A 146 33.41 -14.73 1.33
N VAL A 147 32.80 -14.36 2.46
CA VAL A 147 32.64 -12.96 2.92
C VAL A 147 33.96 -12.18 2.91
N GLY A 148 33.97 -11.01 2.27
CA GLY A 148 35.15 -10.18 2.11
C GLY A 148 36.08 -10.58 0.96
N THR A 149 35.64 -11.52 0.11
CA THR A 149 36.30 -11.85 -1.14
C THR A 149 35.30 -11.78 -2.31
N ASP A 150 35.78 -12.09 -3.50
CA ASP A 150 34.99 -12.18 -4.74
C ASP A 150 34.74 -13.65 -5.16
N TRP A 151 34.77 -14.61 -4.21
CA TRP A 151 34.65 -16.05 -4.49
C TRP A 151 33.35 -16.67 -3.96
N LEU A 152 32.66 -17.41 -4.83
CA LEU A 152 31.46 -18.19 -4.52
C LEU A 152 31.72 -19.68 -4.83
N TYR A 153 31.59 -20.54 -3.84
CA TYR A 153 31.67 -22.00 -4.02
C TYR A 153 30.29 -22.55 -4.38
N LEU A 154 30.24 -23.43 -5.36
CA LEU A 154 29.02 -24.07 -5.86
C LEU A 154 29.18 -25.59 -5.80
N GLY A 155 28.40 -26.25 -4.95
CA GLY A 155 28.34 -27.70 -4.84
C GLY A 155 27.34 -28.28 -5.83
N TYR A 156 27.72 -29.37 -6.49
CA TYR A 156 26.92 -30.01 -7.53
C TYR A 156 26.49 -31.43 -7.15
N ALA A 157 25.41 -31.89 -7.79
CA ALA A 157 24.91 -33.27 -7.64
C ALA A 157 25.85 -34.35 -8.22
N ASP A 158 26.91 -33.97 -8.93
CA ASP A 158 27.94 -34.85 -9.49
C ASP A 158 29.18 -35.01 -8.59
N GLY A 159 29.18 -34.37 -7.42
CA GLY A 159 30.25 -34.44 -6.43
C GLY A 159 31.32 -33.36 -6.54
N TYR A 160 31.32 -32.56 -7.60
CA TYR A 160 32.29 -31.49 -7.76
C TYR A 160 31.86 -30.23 -6.98
N VAL A 161 32.86 -29.48 -6.49
CA VAL A 161 32.69 -28.08 -6.10
C VAL A 161 33.41 -27.21 -7.11
N LYS A 162 32.67 -26.36 -7.82
CA LYS A 162 33.24 -25.39 -8.77
C LYS A 162 33.23 -24.02 -8.11
N VAL A 163 34.22 -23.18 -8.40
CA VAL A 163 34.30 -21.82 -7.83
C VAL A 163 33.95 -20.80 -8.91
N LEU A 164 33.08 -19.85 -8.58
CA LEU A 164 32.71 -18.74 -9.44
C LEU A 164 33.43 -17.46 -8.99
N ASP A 165 34.08 -16.80 -9.94
CA ASP A 165 34.60 -15.45 -9.81
C ASP A 165 33.46 -14.43 -9.93
N LEU A 166 33.12 -13.76 -8.83
CA LEU A 166 32.07 -12.73 -8.80
C LEU A 166 32.50 -11.38 -9.40
N LYS A 167 33.80 -11.18 -9.64
CA LYS A 167 34.39 -9.95 -10.19
C LYS A 167 34.49 -10.02 -11.72
N THR A 168 34.85 -11.17 -12.27
CA THR A 168 34.92 -11.41 -13.73
C THR A 168 33.68 -12.11 -14.30
N ALA A 169 32.77 -12.59 -13.43
CA ALA A 169 31.60 -13.38 -13.80
C ALA A 169 31.94 -14.65 -14.61
N SER A 170 32.99 -15.37 -14.21
CA SER A 170 33.46 -16.59 -14.88
C SER A 170 33.79 -17.70 -13.88
N LEU A 171 33.67 -18.97 -14.29
CA LEU A 171 34.15 -20.09 -13.48
C LEU A 171 35.68 -20.05 -13.38
N SER A 172 36.19 -20.22 -12.15
CA SER A 172 37.61 -20.37 -11.87
C SER A 172 38.13 -21.69 -12.46
N PRO A 173 39.41 -21.76 -12.89
CA PRO A 173 40.07 -23.04 -13.18
C PRO A 173 40.19 -23.95 -11.96
N TYR A 174 40.15 -23.39 -10.75
CA TYR A 174 40.19 -24.14 -9.50
C TYR A 174 38.84 -24.82 -9.23
N ARG A 175 38.90 -26.11 -8.90
CA ARG A 175 37.74 -26.95 -8.58
C ARG A 175 38.13 -28.06 -7.62
N ILE A 176 37.22 -28.40 -6.71
CA ILE A 176 37.36 -29.56 -5.84
C ILE A 176 36.69 -30.75 -6.54
N PRO A 177 37.39 -31.88 -6.73
CA PRO A 177 36.84 -33.07 -7.35
C PRO A 177 35.82 -33.78 -6.43
N ASP A 178 35.13 -34.80 -6.95
CA ASP A 178 34.35 -35.72 -6.11
C ASP A 178 35.25 -36.42 -5.07
N LEU A 179 35.20 -35.90 -3.84
CA LEU A 179 35.99 -36.40 -2.70
C LEU A 179 35.46 -37.74 -2.21
N TRP A 180 34.16 -38.03 -2.39
CA TRP A 180 33.60 -39.34 -2.06
C TRP A 180 34.23 -40.42 -2.92
N HIS A 181 34.21 -40.26 -4.24
CA HIS A 181 34.80 -41.23 -5.18
C HIS A 181 36.33 -41.31 -5.07
N GLN A 182 37.02 -40.26 -4.63
CA GLN A 182 38.48 -40.30 -4.44
C GLN A 182 38.91 -40.99 -3.13
N GLN A 183 38.17 -40.81 -2.04
CA GLN A 183 38.59 -41.26 -0.70
C GLN A 183 37.96 -42.60 -0.28
N MET A 184 36.84 -43.00 -0.88
CA MET A 184 36.09 -44.19 -0.46
C MET A 184 36.37 -45.41 -1.36
N PRO A 185 36.22 -46.64 -0.85
CA PRO A 185 36.42 -47.86 -1.65
C PRO A 185 35.39 -47.97 -2.80
N PRO A 186 35.75 -48.56 -3.96
CA PRO A 186 34.81 -48.70 -5.09
C PRO A 186 33.50 -49.44 -4.78
N ALA A 187 33.50 -50.31 -3.76
CA ALA A 187 32.30 -51.01 -3.29
C ALA A 187 31.26 -50.09 -2.60
N THR A 188 31.60 -48.84 -2.30
CA THR A 188 30.71 -47.83 -1.69
C THR A 188 30.37 -46.69 -2.66
N HIS A 189 30.68 -46.82 -3.96
CA HIS A 189 30.30 -45.84 -4.98
C HIS A 189 28.83 -46.02 -5.39
N ASP A 190 27.94 -45.31 -4.72
CA ASP A 190 26.57 -45.03 -5.18
C ASP A 190 26.49 -43.56 -5.64
N ARG A 191 25.74 -43.29 -6.72
CA ARG A 191 25.54 -41.94 -7.26
C ARG A 191 24.88 -41.01 -6.25
N PHE A 192 24.04 -41.54 -5.36
CA PHE A 192 23.45 -40.73 -4.28
C PHE A 192 24.48 -40.30 -3.24
N CYS A 193 25.57 -41.05 -3.03
CA CYS A 193 26.60 -40.71 -2.05
C CYS A 193 27.60 -39.66 -2.57
N SER A 194 27.72 -39.48 -3.88
CA SER A 194 28.53 -38.42 -4.49
C SER A 194 27.85 -37.04 -4.51
N ILE A 195 26.60 -36.89 -4.08
CA ILE A 195 25.94 -35.56 -4.07
C ILE A 195 26.62 -34.65 -3.02
N VAL A 196 27.04 -33.43 -3.40
CA VAL A 196 27.51 -32.45 -2.41
C VAL A 196 26.29 -31.87 -1.67
N THR A 197 26.05 -32.32 -0.44
CA THR A 197 24.92 -31.87 0.39
C THR A 197 25.13 -30.45 0.90
N ALA A 198 26.31 -30.16 1.43
CA ALA A 198 26.60 -28.89 2.10
C ALA A 198 28.08 -28.51 1.95
N ILE A 199 28.35 -27.20 1.88
CA ILE A 199 29.70 -26.62 1.87
C ILE A 199 29.72 -25.54 2.94
N GLN A 200 30.80 -25.42 3.71
CA GLN A 200 30.96 -24.29 4.62
C GLN A 200 32.43 -23.93 4.86
N ILE A 201 32.77 -22.65 4.70
CA ILE A 201 34.14 -22.16 4.91
C ILE A 201 34.42 -22.08 6.41
N HIS A 202 35.62 -22.46 6.84
CA HIS A 202 36.02 -22.33 8.24
C HIS A 202 36.02 -20.85 8.66
N PRO A 203 35.36 -20.48 9.77
CA PRO A 203 35.03 -19.07 10.08
C PRO A 203 36.25 -18.16 10.30
N THR A 204 37.41 -18.75 10.62
CA THR A 204 38.66 -18.03 10.97
C THR A 204 39.87 -18.38 10.09
N ASP A 205 39.77 -19.36 9.17
CA ASP A 205 40.88 -19.78 8.31
C ASP A 205 40.40 -19.98 6.88
N LEU A 206 40.96 -19.22 5.94
CA LEU A 206 40.59 -19.27 4.53
C LEU A 206 41.11 -20.52 3.81
N ASP A 207 42.08 -21.25 4.36
CA ASP A 207 42.57 -22.50 3.76
C ASP A 207 41.54 -23.64 3.88
N LEU A 208 40.71 -23.62 4.92
CA LEU A 208 39.93 -24.76 5.35
C LEU A 208 38.47 -24.67 4.88
N LEU A 209 38.05 -25.68 4.11
CA LEU A 209 36.68 -25.83 3.62
C LEU A 209 36.09 -27.16 4.11
N LEU A 210 34.87 -27.13 4.63
CA LEU A 210 34.13 -28.32 5.01
C LEU A 210 33.20 -28.71 3.85
N VAL A 211 33.36 -29.92 3.31
CA VAL A 211 32.57 -30.45 2.18
C VAL A 211 31.82 -31.69 2.64
N GLY A 212 30.50 -31.58 2.76
CA GLY A 212 29.59 -32.61 3.24
C GLY A 212 28.92 -33.38 2.12
N TYR A 213 29.00 -34.70 2.20
CA TYR A 213 28.28 -35.68 1.39
C TYR A 213 27.33 -36.47 2.31
N PRO A 214 26.30 -37.18 1.79
CA PRO A 214 25.34 -37.91 2.61
C PRO A 214 25.94 -38.90 3.62
N SER A 215 27.15 -39.44 3.40
CA SER A 215 27.75 -40.46 4.28
C SER A 215 29.14 -40.11 4.83
N ALA A 216 29.72 -38.96 4.46
CA ALA A 216 30.98 -38.47 5.02
C ALA A 216 31.08 -36.94 4.91
N VAL A 217 31.87 -36.34 5.80
CA VAL A 217 32.28 -34.93 5.70
C VAL A 217 33.79 -34.89 5.56
N PHE A 218 34.29 -34.13 4.59
CA PHE A 218 35.71 -33.96 4.34
C PHE A 218 36.15 -32.55 4.72
N LEU A 219 37.26 -32.45 5.43
CA LEU A 219 37.98 -31.20 5.64
C LEU A 219 39.02 -31.06 4.52
N TRP A 220 38.82 -30.09 3.65
CA TRP A 220 39.66 -29.79 2.50
C TRP A 220 40.61 -28.62 2.80
N SER A 221 41.83 -28.69 2.29
CA SER A 221 42.78 -27.57 2.24
C SER A 221 42.89 -27.05 0.82
N ILE A 222 42.64 -25.75 0.65
CA ILE A 222 42.77 -25.04 -0.63
C ILE A 222 44.24 -24.94 -1.02
N ARG A 223 45.12 -24.53 -0.09
CA ARG A 223 46.57 -24.36 -0.30
C ARG A 223 47.27 -25.69 -0.64
N GLU A 224 46.81 -26.80 -0.07
CA GLU A 224 47.40 -28.13 -0.27
C GLU A 224 46.61 -29.00 -1.26
N ASN A 225 45.53 -28.47 -1.84
CA ASN A 225 44.65 -29.12 -2.82
C ASN A 225 44.31 -30.59 -2.47
N SER A 226 44.03 -30.85 -1.19
CA SER A 226 43.91 -32.20 -0.63
C SER A 226 43.06 -32.27 0.65
N VAL A 227 42.60 -33.48 0.98
CA VAL A 227 41.80 -33.77 2.18
C VAL A 227 42.72 -33.85 3.41
N LYS A 228 42.54 -32.95 4.37
CA LYS A 228 43.23 -32.95 5.67
C LYS A 228 42.60 -33.92 6.68
N ARG A 229 41.28 -34.12 6.64
CA ARG A 229 40.57 -35.09 7.52
C ARG A 229 39.27 -35.59 6.87
N THR A 230 38.90 -36.83 7.21
CA THR A 230 37.62 -37.45 6.83
C THR A 230 36.84 -37.80 8.09
N PHE A 231 35.65 -37.22 8.26
CA PHE A 231 34.72 -37.55 9.33
C PHE A 231 33.70 -38.57 8.81
N LYS A 232 33.72 -39.80 9.35
CA LYS A 232 32.84 -40.90 8.92
C LYS A 232 31.54 -40.88 9.72
N LEU A 233 30.41 -40.72 9.04
CA LEU A 233 29.11 -40.56 9.70
C LEU A 233 28.59 -41.89 10.26
N PRO A 234 27.68 -41.88 11.25
CA PRO A 234 27.08 -43.11 11.79
C PRO A 234 26.37 -43.92 10.70
N SER A 235 26.53 -45.25 10.73
CA SER A 235 26.31 -46.18 9.62
C SER A 235 24.89 -46.30 9.03
N GLN A 236 23.93 -45.47 9.44
CA GLN A 236 22.52 -45.52 9.00
C GLN A 236 21.89 -44.14 8.72
N ALA A 237 22.50 -43.04 9.16
CA ALA A 237 21.94 -41.70 9.04
C ALA A 237 22.65 -40.90 7.95
N ARG A 238 21.91 -40.15 7.13
CA ARG A 238 22.44 -39.35 6.03
C ARG A 238 22.55 -37.89 6.40
N LEU A 239 23.67 -37.26 6.06
CA LEU A 239 23.87 -35.83 6.24
C LEU A 239 22.88 -35.03 5.38
N THR A 240 22.27 -34.02 6.00
CA THR A 240 21.32 -33.09 5.39
C THR A 240 21.78 -31.64 5.48
N CYS A 241 22.48 -31.25 6.55
CA CYS A 241 23.01 -29.89 6.73
C CYS A 241 24.23 -29.85 7.68
N LEU A 242 24.98 -28.75 7.63
CA LEU A 242 26.19 -28.49 8.43
C LEU A 242 26.15 -27.09 9.06
N SER A 243 26.77 -26.93 10.23
CA SER A 243 27.11 -25.63 10.80
C SER A 243 28.41 -25.68 11.63
N TRP A 244 29.39 -24.85 11.28
CA TRP A 244 30.55 -24.53 12.13
C TRP A 244 30.13 -23.81 13.42
N CYS A 245 30.85 -24.09 14.51
CA CYS A 245 30.95 -23.16 15.64
C CYS A 245 31.72 -21.90 15.20
N PRO A 246 31.32 -20.67 15.59
CA PRO A 246 32.01 -19.43 15.15
C PRO A 246 33.52 -19.36 15.52
N GLU A 247 33.96 -20.15 16.50
CA GLU A 247 35.39 -20.28 16.89
C GLU A 247 36.21 -21.15 15.91
N GLY A 248 35.57 -21.99 15.10
CA GLY A 248 36.20 -22.93 14.17
C GLY A 248 36.68 -24.26 14.78
N ASP A 249 36.61 -24.42 16.10
CA ASP A 249 37.13 -25.62 16.78
C ASP A 249 36.25 -26.87 16.64
N ARG A 250 34.96 -26.67 16.33
CA ARG A 250 33.89 -27.68 16.27
C ARG A 250 32.91 -27.37 15.16
N TRP A 251 32.18 -28.40 14.73
CA TRP A 251 31.04 -28.26 13.82
C TRP A 251 29.92 -29.22 14.24
N MET A 252 28.71 -28.97 13.72
CA MET A 252 27.53 -29.79 13.96
C MET A 252 26.93 -30.24 12.62
N GLY A 253 26.56 -31.52 12.54
CA GLY A 253 25.82 -32.09 11.42
C GLY A 253 24.38 -32.38 11.82
N GLY A 254 23.45 -32.13 10.90
CA GLY A 254 22.06 -32.59 10.95
C GLY A 254 21.86 -33.77 10.02
N TYR A 255 20.89 -34.63 10.33
CA TYR A 255 20.67 -35.89 9.63
C TYR A 255 19.20 -36.17 9.31
N ASP A 256 18.98 -37.09 8.37
CA ASP A 256 17.66 -37.51 7.90
C ASP A 256 16.83 -38.32 8.91
N ASP A 257 17.46 -38.86 9.95
CA ASP A 257 16.82 -39.59 11.06
C ASP A 257 16.34 -38.67 12.21
N GLY A 258 16.51 -37.35 12.06
CA GLY A 258 16.17 -36.34 13.06
C GLY A 258 17.23 -36.15 14.16
N CYS A 259 18.41 -36.76 14.01
CA CYS A 259 19.53 -36.55 14.93
C CYS A 259 20.37 -35.31 14.58
N ILE A 260 21.13 -34.86 15.59
CA ILE A 260 22.25 -33.94 15.47
C ILE A 260 23.49 -34.54 16.13
N ASN A 261 24.64 -34.38 15.47
CA ASN A 261 25.93 -34.85 15.96
C ASN A 261 26.90 -33.67 16.04
N MET A 262 27.55 -33.51 17.19
CA MET A 262 28.60 -32.50 17.38
C MET A 262 29.98 -33.14 17.19
N TRP A 263 30.86 -32.46 16.48
CA TRP A 263 32.19 -32.96 16.12
C TRP A 263 33.29 -32.00 16.58
N ASP A 264 34.39 -32.56 17.06
CA ASP A 264 35.62 -31.83 17.39
C ASP A 264 36.57 -31.92 16.19
N MET A 265 37.23 -30.83 15.80
CA MET A 265 38.22 -30.84 14.72
C MET A 265 39.42 -31.78 14.96
N ARG A 266 39.61 -32.21 16.21
CA ARG A 266 40.68 -33.13 16.61
C ARG A 266 40.22 -34.59 16.68
N SER A 267 38.90 -34.84 16.69
CA SER A 267 38.30 -36.17 16.91
C SER A 267 37.83 -36.82 15.61
N ASP A 268 37.97 -38.15 15.53
CA ASP A 268 37.45 -38.96 14.41
C ASP A 268 36.05 -39.54 14.70
N THR A 269 35.54 -39.35 15.92
CA THR A 269 34.19 -39.72 16.38
C THR A 269 33.43 -38.48 16.87
N PRO A 270 32.09 -38.46 16.78
CA PRO A 270 31.31 -37.35 17.32
C PRO A 270 31.45 -37.28 18.84
N ILE A 271 31.41 -36.06 19.39
CA ILE A 271 31.41 -35.76 20.83
C ILE A 271 30.11 -36.27 21.46
N PHE A 272 28.99 -36.00 20.79
CA PHE A 272 27.69 -36.59 21.11
C PHE A 272 26.89 -36.85 19.82
N SER A 273 25.94 -37.76 19.92
CA SER A 273 24.86 -37.98 18.95
C SER A 273 23.54 -38.02 19.72
N ARG A 274 22.56 -37.22 19.32
CA ARG A 274 21.22 -37.19 19.96
C ARG A 274 20.14 -36.77 18.98
N LYS A 275 18.89 -37.15 19.25
CA LYS A 275 17.72 -36.51 18.64
C LYS A 275 17.59 -35.05 19.11
N VAL A 276 17.09 -34.18 18.24
CA VAL A 276 16.82 -32.77 18.58
C VAL A 276 15.75 -32.71 19.65
N PHE A 277 14.60 -33.32 19.39
CA PHE A 277 13.52 -33.52 20.35
C PHE A 277 13.23 -35.02 20.49
N GLN A 278 12.97 -35.49 21.71
CA GLN A 278 12.64 -36.90 21.98
C GLN A 278 11.27 -36.98 22.67
N ALA A 279 10.32 -37.63 22.02
CA ALA A 279 8.98 -37.81 22.56
C ALA A 279 8.98 -38.82 23.74
N PRO A 280 8.08 -38.66 24.75
CA PRO A 280 7.99 -39.58 25.89
C PRO A 280 7.56 -41.01 25.52
N ALA A 281 6.97 -41.18 24.33
CA ALA A 281 6.62 -42.46 23.74
C ALA A 281 7.11 -42.48 22.28
N PRO A 282 7.56 -43.63 21.75
CA PRO A 282 7.95 -43.74 20.34
C PRO A 282 6.74 -43.51 19.43
N SER A 283 6.67 -42.33 18.82
CA SER A 283 5.68 -41.95 17.82
C SER A 283 6.20 -42.25 16.39
N SER A 284 5.57 -41.64 15.39
CA SER A 284 5.85 -41.82 13.95
C SER A 284 7.29 -41.45 13.54
N ALA A 285 7.61 -41.67 12.26
CA ALA A 285 8.88 -41.25 11.67
C ALA A 285 9.25 -39.81 12.07
N CYS A 286 10.48 -39.63 12.56
CA CYS A 286 11.00 -38.33 12.94
C CYS A 286 11.24 -37.47 11.69
N GLU A 287 11.01 -36.17 11.82
CA GLU A 287 11.31 -35.21 10.75
C GLU A 287 12.84 -35.07 10.57
N PRO A 288 13.36 -35.04 9.33
CA PRO A 288 14.79 -34.81 9.09
C PRO A 288 15.21 -33.42 9.58
N VAL A 289 16.44 -33.28 10.09
CA VAL A 289 17.00 -31.96 10.42
C VAL A 289 17.52 -31.33 9.14
N TYR A 290 16.81 -30.38 8.54
CA TYR A 290 17.17 -29.83 7.22
C TYR A 290 17.95 -28.51 7.26
N SER A 291 18.01 -27.82 8.39
CA SER A 291 18.85 -26.61 8.55
C SER A 291 19.38 -26.43 9.97
N LEU A 292 20.61 -25.92 10.07
CA LEU A 292 21.34 -25.66 11.31
C LEU A 292 22.04 -24.30 11.24
N ALA A 293 22.09 -23.60 12.38
CA ALA A 293 22.98 -22.46 12.56
C ALA A 293 23.45 -22.35 14.02
N TRP A 294 24.76 -22.44 14.23
CA TRP A 294 25.40 -22.26 15.54
C TRP A 294 25.86 -20.81 15.69
N TYR A 295 25.36 -20.10 16.70
CA TYR A 295 25.81 -18.74 17.04
C TYR A 295 26.38 -18.65 18.46
N ILE A 296 27.19 -17.62 18.71
CA ILE A 296 27.68 -17.25 20.05
C ILE A 296 27.07 -15.91 20.44
N ASP A 297 26.53 -15.81 21.65
CA ASP A 297 26.12 -14.54 22.23
C ASP A 297 27.24 -13.98 23.12
N ASP A 298 27.94 -12.96 22.62
CA ASP A 298 29.00 -12.26 23.36
C ASP A 298 28.50 -11.59 24.66
N THR A 299 27.21 -11.25 24.77
CA THR A 299 26.66 -10.61 25.99
C THR A 299 26.40 -11.62 27.10
N LEU A 300 25.97 -12.83 26.73
CA LEU A 300 25.73 -13.94 27.67
C LEU A 300 26.96 -14.84 27.85
N GLN A 301 27.96 -14.73 26.98
CA GLN A 301 29.10 -15.65 26.87
C GLN A 301 28.65 -17.12 26.73
N LYS A 302 27.67 -17.35 25.85
CA LYS A 302 27.02 -18.66 25.62
C LYS A 302 26.99 -19.04 24.14
N SER A 303 27.12 -20.34 23.87
CA SER A 303 26.90 -20.95 22.56
C SER A 303 25.46 -21.44 22.43
N PHE A 304 24.87 -21.22 21.25
CA PHE A 304 23.53 -21.67 20.92
C PHE A 304 23.50 -22.29 19.52
N VAL A 305 22.68 -23.32 19.34
CA VAL A 305 22.40 -23.90 18.02
C VAL A 305 20.91 -23.80 17.72
N ILE A 306 20.59 -23.15 16.60
CA ILE A 306 19.25 -23.11 16.02
C ILE A 306 19.11 -24.30 15.07
N VAL A 307 18.01 -25.04 15.21
CA VAL A 307 17.71 -26.26 14.45
C VAL A 307 16.31 -26.15 13.85
N ALA A 308 16.20 -26.45 12.56
CA ALA A 308 14.93 -26.63 11.86
C ALA A 308 14.74 -28.11 11.49
N GLY A 309 13.55 -28.65 11.75
CA GLY A 309 13.26 -30.07 11.73
C GLY A 309 13.71 -30.82 12.98
N GLY A 310 13.68 -32.15 12.96
CA GLY A 310 14.02 -33.00 14.11
C GLY A 310 12.92 -33.11 15.18
N SER A 311 11.68 -32.76 14.85
CA SER A 311 10.50 -32.92 15.73
C SER A 311 9.84 -34.29 15.56
N GLU A 312 9.47 -34.91 16.68
CA GLU A 312 8.67 -36.17 16.72
C GLU A 312 7.18 -35.94 17.05
N ILE A 313 6.79 -34.70 17.40
CA ILE A 313 5.43 -34.33 17.78
C ILE A 313 4.71 -33.68 16.58
N PRO A 314 3.66 -34.31 16.02
CA PRO A 314 2.84 -33.69 14.99
C PRO A 314 2.21 -32.38 15.49
N GLY A 315 2.38 -31.30 14.72
CA GLY A 315 1.84 -29.97 15.05
C GLY A 315 2.73 -29.10 15.95
N LEU A 316 3.93 -29.57 16.33
CA LEU A 316 4.94 -28.72 16.99
C LEU A 316 5.76 -27.96 15.93
N PHE A 317 5.29 -26.78 15.55
CA PHE A 317 5.97 -25.93 14.56
C PHE A 317 6.84 -24.85 15.22
N GLY A 318 8.09 -24.72 14.77
CA GLY A 318 9.04 -23.75 15.30
C GLY A 318 10.50 -24.14 15.09
N LEU A 319 11.41 -23.23 15.45
CA LEU A 319 12.86 -23.53 15.50
C LEU A 319 13.24 -23.98 16.90
N HIS A 320 13.94 -25.12 17.02
CA HIS A 320 14.55 -25.51 18.29
C HIS A 320 15.81 -24.69 18.52
N VAL A 321 15.99 -24.16 19.72
CA VAL A 321 17.21 -23.43 20.13
C VAL A 321 17.82 -24.15 21.32
N LEU A 322 19.04 -24.65 21.11
CA LEU A 322 19.79 -25.48 22.06
C LEU A 322 20.93 -24.66 22.68
N GLU A 323 20.95 -24.51 24.00
CA GLU A 323 22.07 -23.92 24.74
C GLU A 323 23.17 -24.97 24.93
N ILE A 324 24.32 -24.77 24.29
CA ILE A 324 25.49 -25.64 24.38
C ILE A 324 26.46 -25.08 25.42
N ASP A 325 26.81 -25.89 26.42
CA ASP A 325 27.86 -25.54 27.37
C ASP A 325 29.23 -25.70 26.73
N THR A 326 30.01 -24.63 26.72
CA THR A 326 31.39 -24.64 26.23
C THR A 326 32.30 -25.52 27.09
N ASN A 327 31.99 -25.72 28.38
CA ASN A 327 32.82 -26.46 29.33
C ASN A 327 32.54 -27.98 29.30
N THR A 328 31.29 -28.41 29.53
CA THR A 328 30.95 -29.85 29.51
C THR A 328 30.76 -30.40 28.11
N LYS A 329 30.62 -29.53 27.09
CA LYS A 329 30.26 -29.91 25.71
C LYS A 329 28.89 -30.61 25.59
N GLU A 330 27.98 -30.34 26.53
CA GLU A 330 26.62 -30.88 26.57
C GLU A 330 25.55 -29.80 26.29
N CYS A 331 24.38 -30.24 25.80
CA CYS A 331 23.20 -29.38 25.63
C CYS A 331 22.47 -29.23 26.97
N ARG A 332 22.54 -28.03 27.58
CA ARG A 332 21.95 -27.75 28.90
C ARG A 332 20.47 -27.40 28.87
N LYS A 333 20.01 -26.71 27.83
CA LYS A 333 18.64 -26.16 27.75
C LYS A 333 18.15 -26.20 26.31
N GLN A 334 16.88 -26.50 26.13
CA GLN A 334 16.17 -26.42 24.86
C GLN A 334 14.98 -25.47 25.01
N THR A 335 14.81 -24.60 24.03
CA THR A 335 13.66 -23.71 23.87
C THR A 335 13.19 -23.75 22.42
N ILE A 336 12.01 -23.21 22.13
CA ILE A 336 11.44 -23.20 20.79
C ILE A 336 11.06 -21.75 20.44
N VAL A 337 11.44 -21.30 19.25
CA VAL A 337 10.87 -20.10 18.60
C VAL A 337 9.58 -20.57 17.92
N PRO A 338 8.40 -20.22 18.46
CA PRO A 338 7.13 -20.76 17.94
C PRO A 338 6.81 -20.21 16.55
N SER A 339 6.26 -21.06 15.69
CA SER A 339 5.69 -20.67 14.39
C SER A 339 4.24 -21.15 14.31
N PRO A 340 3.31 -20.41 13.66
CA PRO A 340 1.94 -20.90 13.45
C PRO A 340 1.86 -21.97 12.34
N VAL A 341 2.90 -22.06 11.51
CA VAL A 341 3.01 -22.96 10.36
C VAL A 341 4.38 -23.63 10.35
N ASP A 342 4.48 -24.74 9.63
CA ASP A 342 5.75 -25.42 9.38
C ASP A 342 6.77 -24.50 8.66
N ILE A 343 8.06 -24.75 8.87
CA ILE A 343 9.16 -23.89 8.43
C ILE A 343 9.75 -24.44 7.12
N SER A 344 9.97 -23.55 6.16
CA SER A 344 10.65 -23.90 4.89
C SER A 344 12.15 -23.63 4.96
N SER A 345 12.54 -22.54 5.61
CA SER A 345 13.92 -22.10 5.77
C SER A 345 14.03 -20.99 6.82
N PHE A 346 15.24 -20.73 7.29
CA PHE A 346 15.54 -19.57 8.13
C PHE A 346 16.90 -18.97 7.78
N VAL A 347 17.11 -17.69 8.09
CA VAL A 347 18.35 -16.95 7.86
C VAL A 347 18.73 -16.17 9.12
N LEU A 348 19.95 -16.33 9.61
CA LEU A 348 20.48 -15.49 10.70
C LEU A 348 20.63 -14.04 10.23
N MET A 349 20.37 -13.09 11.13
CA MET A 349 20.62 -11.66 10.89
C MET A 349 21.92 -11.22 11.57
N PRO A 350 23.08 -11.28 10.89
CA PRO A 350 24.36 -10.83 11.45
C PRO A 350 24.35 -9.38 11.93
N ARG A 351 25.17 -9.08 12.94
CA ARG A 351 25.71 -7.73 13.16
C ARG A 351 27.02 -7.57 12.42
N ASP A 352 27.95 -8.50 12.67
CA ASP A 352 29.18 -8.68 11.92
C ASP A 352 28.94 -9.76 10.84
N PRO A 353 29.19 -9.50 9.54
CA PRO A 353 29.09 -10.52 8.50
C PRO A 353 30.21 -11.58 8.54
N TYR A 354 31.30 -11.34 9.26
CA TYR A 354 32.37 -12.33 9.46
C TYR A 354 31.93 -13.46 10.42
N PHE A 355 32.76 -14.50 10.55
CA PHE A 355 32.44 -15.71 11.32
C PHE A 355 31.10 -16.34 10.93
N LEU A 356 30.81 -16.40 9.62
CA LEU A 356 29.55 -16.90 9.04
C LEU A 356 28.30 -16.14 9.52
N GLY A 357 28.47 -14.88 9.93
CA GLY A 357 27.40 -14.04 10.47
C GLY A 357 26.89 -14.45 11.86
N ALA A 358 27.60 -15.37 12.53
CA ALA A 358 27.10 -16.09 13.69
C ALA A 358 27.64 -15.59 15.03
N ARG A 359 28.27 -14.40 15.06
CA ARG A 359 28.72 -13.74 16.28
C ARG A 359 27.74 -12.63 16.70
N HIS A 360 27.11 -12.83 17.86
CA HIS A 360 26.07 -12.00 18.47
C HIS A 360 25.03 -11.44 17.45
N PRO A 361 24.34 -12.31 16.69
CA PRO A 361 23.36 -11.90 15.68
C PRO A 361 22.19 -11.10 16.28
N LEU A 362 21.56 -10.26 15.46
CA LEU A 362 20.38 -9.46 15.81
C LEU A 362 19.14 -10.31 16.11
N GLY A 363 19.02 -11.43 15.39
CA GLY A 363 17.81 -12.22 15.33
C GLY A 363 17.86 -13.28 14.24
N VAL A 364 16.69 -13.87 13.95
CA VAL A 364 16.49 -14.85 12.89
C VAL A 364 15.26 -14.46 12.04
N LEU A 365 15.41 -14.56 10.72
CA LEU A 365 14.31 -14.51 9.75
C LEU A 365 13.80 -15.93 9.53
N VAL A 366 12.50 -16.15 9.63
CA VAL A 366 11.84 -17.46 9.50
C VAL A 366 10.85 -17.39 8.35
N LEU A 367 11.00 -18.25 7.34
CA LEU A 367 10.10 -18.36 6.21
C LEU A 367 9.21 -19.59 6.38
N GLY A 368 7.91 -19.39 6.55
CA GLY A 368 6.92 -20.46 6.65
C GLY A 368 6.68 -21.19 5.32
N CYS A 369 6.19 -22.42 5.38
CA CYS A 369 5.74 -23.18 4.20
C CYS A 369 4.49 -22.58 3.52
N ASP A 370 3.80 -21.64 4.17
CA ASP A 370 2.76 -20.77 3.60
C ASP A 370 3.34 -19.59 2.77
N GLY A 371 4.67 -19.40 2.80
CA GLY A 371 5.37 -18.30 2.15
C GLY A 371 5.27 -16.96 2.90
N THR A 372 4.91 -17.00 4.19
CA THR A 372 4.97 -15.83 5.10
C THR A 372 6.37 -15.70 5.71
N LEU A 373 6.84 -14.45 5.85
CA LEU A 373 8.10 -14.15 6.51
C LEU A 373 7.83 -13.61 7.91
N ARG A 374 8.58 -14.08 8.91
CA ARG A 374 8.56 -13.57 10.29
C ARG A 374 10.00 -13.27 10.74
N ALA A 375 10.17 -12.29 11.62
CA ALA A 375 11.48 -11.90 12.13
C ALA A 375 11.46 -11.92 13.65
N HIS A 376 12.30 -12.75 14.27
CA HIS A 376 12.40 -12.84 15.73
C HIS A 376 13.73 -12.27 16.20
N SER A 377 13.71 -11.45 17.25
CA SER A 377 14.92 -11.18 18.02
C SER A 377 15.35 -12.44 18.78
N LEU A 378 16.65 -12.63 18.99
CA LEU A 378 17.18 -13.70 19.85
C LEU A 378 17.22 -13.32 21.34
N ALA A 379 16.63 -12.18 21.71
CA ALA A 379 16.36 -11.81 23.10
C ALA A 379 15.38 -12.77 23.79
N HIS A 380 15.33 -12.71 25.12
CA HIS A 380 14.46 -13.57 25.92
C HIS A 380 12.98 -13.46 25.48
N GLY A 381 12.33 -14.61 25.25
CA GLY A 381 10.96 -14.68 24.76
C GLY A 381 10.80 -14.58 23.24
N TYR A 382 11.90 -14.44 22.49
CA TYR A 382 11.93 -14.36 21.02
C TYR A 382 10.94 -13.35 20.40
N PRO A 383 10.94 -12.08 20.86
CA PRO A 383 9.94 -11.11 20.45
C PRO A 383 9.98 -10.85 18.94
N LEU A 384 8.79 -10.77 18.35
CA LEU A 384 8.61 -10.53 16.92
C LEU A 384 8.96 -9.07 16.57
N LEU A 385 9.81 -8.89 15.57
CA LEU A 385 10.18 -7.60 15.00
C LEU A 385 9.18 -7.21 13.91
N THR A 386 8.78 -5.94 13.90
CA THR A 386 7.85 -5.41 12.89
C THR A 386 8.54 -5.31 11.54
N LEU A 387 8.06 -6.10 10.57
CA LEU A 387 8.56 -6.12 9.20
C LEU A 387 8.14 -4.88 8.39
N PRO A 388 8.86 -4.54 7.29
CA PRO A 388 8.36 -3.66 6.25
C PRO A 388 6.88 -3.94 5.88
N PRO A 389 5.99 -2.94 5.84
CA PRO A 389 4.54 -3.16 5.71
C PRO A 389 4.10 -3.91 4.45
N ALA A 390 4.88 -3.86 3.37
CA ALA A 390 4.66 -4.67 2.18
C ALA A 390 4.72 -6.20 2.43
N LEU A 391 5.43 -6.63 3.48
CA LEU A 391 5.51 -8.04 3.90
C LEU A 391 4.31 -8.42 4.78
N GLN A 392 3.73 -7.46 5.51
CA GLN A 392 2.57 -7.67 6.38
C GLN A 392 1.29 -7.97 5.58
N PHE A 393 1.27 -7.67 4.27
CA PHE A 393 0.17 -8.03 3.37
C PHE A 393 0.00 -9.55 3.16
N LEU A 394 0.96 -10.36 3.61
CA LEU A 394 0.94 -11.82 3.52
C LEU A 394 0.47 -12.51 4.82
N ASP A 395 0.53 -11.84 5.97
CA ASP A 395 0.28 -12.45 7.29
C ASP A 395 -0.49 -11.49 8.23
N PRO A 396 -1.83 -11.58 8.32
CA PRO A 396 -2.71 -12.41 7.51
C PRO A 396 -2.79 -11.93 6.04
N PRO A 397 -3.02 -12.81 5.06
CA PRO A 397 -3.09 -12.43 3.66
C PRO A 397 -4.23 -11.44 3.41
N VAL A 398 -3.96 -10.32 2.72
CA VAL A 398 -4.98 -9.30 2.42
C VAL A 398 -5.97 -9.83 1.38
N SER A 399 -7.26 -9.83 1.71
CA SER A 399 -8.34 -10.18 0.78
C SER A 399 -8.84 -8.96 0.01
N HIS A 400 -9.03 -7.80 0.67
CA HIS A 400 -9.47 -6.56 0.03
C HIS A 400 -8.75 -5.34 0.62
N ALA A 401 -8.69 -4.24 -0.13
CA ALA A 401 -8.07 -3.01 0.30
C ALA A 401 -8.89 -1.79 -0.15
N CYS A 402 -9.08 -0.83 0.75
CA CYS A 402 -9.87 0.38 0.50
C CYS A 402 -9.11 1.61 1.01
N PRO A 403 -8.66 2.51 0.12
CA PRO A 403 -8.15 3.81 0.52
C PRO A 403 -9.32 4.74 0.89
N VAL A 404 -9.21 5.40 2.04
CA VAL A 404 -10.17 6.38 2.54
C VAL A 404 -9.43 7.69 2.82
N LEU A 405 -9.91 8.78 2.24
CA LEU A 405 -9.45 10.14 2.56
C LEU A 405 -10.23 10.65 3.76
N VAL A 406 -9.54 10.93 4.87
CA VAL A 406 -10.16 11.31 6.14
C VAL A 406 -9.99 12.82 6.40
N LYS A 407 -11.02 13.51 6.91
CA LYS A 407 -10.89 14.95 7.24
C LYS A 407 -9.85 15.15 8.34
N PRO A 408 -9.13 16.29 8.39
CA PRO A 408 -8.01 16.50 9.33
C PRO A 408 -8.33 16.20 10.80
N ALA A 409 -9.50 16.62 11.31
CA ALA A 409 -9.90 16.36 12.69
C ALA A 409 -9.98 14.86 13.00
N ALA A 410 -10.64 14.07 12.15
CA ALA A 410 -10.73 12.62 12.29
C ALA A 410 -9.37 11.92 12.08
N PHE A 411 -8.50 12.46 11.22
CA PHE A 411 -7.15 11.92 11.03
C PHE A 411 -6.25 12.11 12.26
N GLU A 412 -6.38 13.20 13.01
CA GLU A 412 -5.67 13.37 14.30
C GLU A 412 -6.02 12.27 15.29
N LEU A 413 -7.30 11.87 15.39
CA LEU A 413 -7.76 10.81 16.31
C LEU A 413 -7.16 9.43 15.98
N LEU A 414 -6.93 9.17 14.69
CA LEU A 414 -6.40 7.91 14.17
C LEU A 414 -4.88 7.77 14.34
N ARG A 415 -4.18 8.86 14.69
CA ARG A 415 -2.71 8.87 14.77
C ARG A 415 -2.17 7.79 15.72
N PRO A 416 -0.97 7.26 15.44
CA PRO A 416 -0.36 6.29 16.33
C PRO A 416 0.01 6.95 17.67
N PRO A 417 -0.29 6.30 18.81
CA PRO A 417 0.31 6.68 20.08
C PRO A 417 1.84 6.54 20.02
N HIS A 418 2.57 7.19 20.94
CA HIS A 418 4.01 6.98 21.13
C HIS A 418 4.33 5.62 21.78
N ILE A 419 3.99 4.52 21.11
CA ILE A 419 4.39 3.16 21.49
C ILE A 419 5.74 2.84 20.82
N PRO A 420 6.77 2.42 21.57
CA PRO A 420 8.05 2.01 21.00
C PRO A 420 7.94 0.65 20.29
N THR A 421 7.63 0.68 19.00
CA THR A 421 7.62 -0.51 18.14
C THR A 421 9.04 -0.93 17.74
N GLN A 422 9.41 -2.19 17.97
CA GLN A 422 10.68 -2.74 17.51
C GLN A 422 10.60 -3.17 16.04
N TYR A 423 10.98 -2.27 15.14
CA TYR A 423 11.09 -2.58 13.71
C TYR A 423 12.31 -3.44 13.41
N LEU A 424 12.21 -4.25 12.36
CA LEU A 424 13.36 -4.88 11.72
C LEU A 424 14.39 -3.77 11.35
N PRO A 425 15.66 -3.86 11.79
CA PRO A 425 16.63 -2.77 11.61
C PRO A 425 17.17 -2.72 10.17
N LEU A 426 16.33 -2.26 9.24
CA LEU A 426 16.71 -1.92 7.88
C LEU A 426 17.07 -0.44 7.81
N ALA A 427 18.37 -0.17 7.78
CA ALA A 427 18.94 1.17 7.67
C ALA A 427 19.43 1.48 6.24
N GLY A 428 19.42 0.51 5.33
CA GLY A 428 20.07 0.58 4.02
C GLY A 428 19.37 1.43 2.96
N GLY A 429 20.14 1.73 1.91
CA GLY A 429 19.71 2.54 0.77
C GLY A 429 19.78 4.05 1.00
N VAL A 430 19.91 4.78 -0.11
CA VAL A 430 19.95 6.24 -0.18
C VAL A 430 18.85 6.70 -1.13
N VAL A 431 18.20 7.80 -0.77
CA VAL A 431 17.06 8.34 -1.50
C VAL A 431 17.46 9.68 -2.12
N GLY A 432 17.16 9.86 -3.41
CA GLY A 432 17.49 11.08 -4.15
C GLY A 432 16.68 12.31 -3.69
N SER A 433 17.15 13.50 -4.05
CA SER A 433 16.53 14.79 -3.70
C SER A 433 15.05 14.89 -4.11
N GLU A 434 14.69 14.28 -5.24
CA GLU A 434 13.35 14.36 -5.84
C GLU A 434 12.31 13.41 -5.17
N HIS A 435 12.72 12.59 -4.19
CA HIS A 435 11.81 11.63 -3.58
C HIS A 435 10.91 12.27 -2.52
N THR A 436 9.62 12.31 -2.83
CA THR A 436 8.59 12.75 -1.88
C THR A 436 8.25 11.62 -0.91
N TYR A 437 8.75 11.65 0.33
CA TYR A 437 8.43 10.65 1.36
C TYR A 437 6.99 10.74 1.89
N ARG A 438 6.47 11.96 2.03
CA ARG A 438 5.14 12.25 2.59
C ARG A 438 4.30 12.94 1.53
N ILE A 439 3.16 12.35 1.22
CA ILE A 439 2.13 12.94 0.37
C ILE A 439 1.33 13.91 1.24
N SER A 440 0.97 15.08 0.71
CA SER A 440 0.24 16.12 1.44
C SER A 440 -1.27 15.81 1.49
N SER A 441 -1.60 14.69 2.13
CA SER A 441 -2.96 14.16 2.31
C SER A 441 -3.07 13.41 3.65
N ASN A 442 -4.29 13.04 4.00
CA ASN A 442 -4.65 12.35 5.24
C ASN A 442 -5.26 11.00 4.86
N ASP A 443 -4.45 10.16 4.23
CA ASP A 443 -4.92 8.94 3.60
C ASP A 443 -4.80 7.77 4.59
N ILE A 444 -5.87 7.01 4.72
CA ILE A 444 -5.89 5.75 5.45
C ILE A 444 -6.13 4.63 4.45
N LEU A 445 -5.26 3.62 4.43
CA LEU A 445 -5.54 2.36 3.75
C LEU A 445 -6.10 1.37 4.77
N ILE A 446 -7.30 0.89 4.51
CA ILE A 446 -7.94 -0.18 5.28
C ILE A 446 -7.75 -1.48 4.50
N THR A 447 -7.28 -2.54 5.15
CA THR A 447 -7.23 -3.89 4.56
C THR A 447 -8.15 -4.84 5.29
N LEU A 448 -8.91 -5.63 4.53
CA LEU A 448 -9.68 -6.77 5.03
C LEU A 448 -8.87 -8.05 4.84
N HIS A 449 -9.09 -9.02 5.71
CA HIS A 449 -8.43 -10.31 5.70
C HIS A 449 -9.44 -11.48 5.85
N PRO A 450 -9.14 -12.70 5.36
CA PRO A 450 -10.07 -13.85 5.41
C PRO A 450 -10.50 -14.31 6.81
N ASP A 451 -9.76 -13.94 7.85
CA ASP A 451 -10.11 -14.20 9.26
C ASP A 451 -11.13 -13.19 9.82
N SER A 452 -11.67 -12.31 8.96
CA SER A 452 -12.52 -11.16 9.33
C SER A 452 -11.83 -10.18 10.26
N SER A 453 -10.50 -10.03 10.12
CA SER A 453 -9.79 -8.88 10.66
C SER A 453 -9.77 -7.70 9.70
N ILE A 454 -9.68 -6.50 10.28
CA ILE A 454 -9.56 -5.20 9.60
C ILE A 454 -8.30 -4.54 10.13
N SER A 455 -7.32 -4.30 9.26
CA SER A 455 -6.07 -3.59 9.58
C SER A 455 -6.04 -2.19 8.99
N PHE A 456 -5.38 -1.27 9.68
CA PHE A 456 -5.30 0.15 9.30
C PHE A 456 -3.85 0.55 9.03
N TYR A 457 -3.65 1.37 8.01
CA TYR A 457 -2.35 1.95 7.67
C TYR A 457 -2.52 3.44 7.33
N ASP A 458 -1.64 4.28 7.84
CA ASP A 458 -1.44 5.63 7.33
C ASP A 458 -0.72 5.53 5.97
N ALA A 459 -1.45 5.93 4.92
CA ALA A 459 -1.04 5.91 3.52
C ALA A 459 -0.56 7.27 3.02
N SER A 460 -0.43 8.26 3.91
CA SER A 460 0.11 9.60 3.62
C SER A 460 1.61 9.61 3.33
N TYR A 461 2.23 8.43 3.18
CA TYR A 461 3.66 8.22 2.96
C TYR A 461 3.89 7.18 1.84
N THR A 462 5.01 7.29 1.11
CA THR A 462 5.35 6.34 0.02
C THR A 462 5.52 4.90 0.50
N ALA A 463 5.92 4.72 1.76
CA ALA A 463 5.80 3.46 2.48
C ALA A 463 4.70 3.62 3.53
N LEU A 464 3.72 2.71 3.52
CA LEU A 464 2.64 2.66 4.52
C LEU A 464 3.20 2.68 5.94
N ARG A 465 2.41 3.17 6.90
CA ARG A 465 2.72 3.06 8.33
C ARG A 465 1.58 2.31 9.04
N PRO A 466 1.80 1.10 9.56
CA PRO A 466 0.76 0.34 10.24
C PRO A 466 0.24 1.09 11.48
N LEU A 467 -1.07 0.97 11.72
CA LEU A 467 -1.78 1.55 12.87
C LEU A 467 -2.39 0.40 13.71
N PRO A 468 -1.55 -0.45 14.35
CA PRO A 468 -2.00 -1.71 14.95
C PRO A 468 -2.96 -1.54 16.14
N HIS A 469 -2.97 -0.37 16.79
CA HIS A 469 -3.93 -0.01 17.85
C HIS A 469 -5.38 0.01 17.35
N LEU A 470 -5.58 0.30 16.07
CA LEU A 470 -6.88 0.36 15.41
C LEU A 470 -7.32 -1.02 14.87
N THR A 471 -6.41 -1.95 14.63
CA THR A 471 -6.70 -3.26 14.01
C THR A 471 -7.67 -4.10 14.85
N ARG A 472 -8.74 -4.64 14.24
CA ARG A 472 -9.77 -5.43 14.93
C ARG A 472 -10.01 -6.79 14.28
N ASN A 473 -10.35 -7.79 15.07
CA ASN A 473 -10.94 -9.04 14.57
C ASN A 473 -12.44 -9.00 14.84
N CYS A 474 -13.22 -8.62 13.82
CA CYS A 474 -14.64 -8.33 13.97
C CYS A 474 -15.47 -9.60 14.22
N ARG A 475 -14.98 -10.76 13.80
CA ARG A 475 -15.59 -12.08 14.07
C ARG A 475 -15.51 -12.44 15.56
N HIS A 476 -14.36 -12.20 16.20
CA HIS A 476 -14.20 -12.34 17.64
C HIS A 476 -15.09 -11.35 18.41
N ASP A 477 -15.14 -10.08 17.99
CA ASP A 477 -15.98 -9.06 18.62
C ASP A 477 -17.49 -9.39 18.53
N LEU A 478 -17.93 -9.99 17.41
CA LEU A 478 -19.32 -10.46 17.22
C LEU A 478 -19.65 -11.73 18.03
N GLN A 479 -18.63 -12.48 18.48
CA GLN A 479 -18.74 -13.79 19.14
C GLN A 479 -19.39 -14.89 18.27
N ASP A 480 -19.29 -14.76 16.94
CA ASP A 480 -19.79 -15.74 15.97
C ASP A 480 -18.61 -16.30 15.14
N PRO A 481 -18.24 -17.59 15.26
CA PRO A 481 -17.10 -18.15 14.56
C PRO A 481 -17.30 -18.36 13.06
N LEU A 482 -18.54 -18.29 12.54
CA LEU A 482 -18.85 -18.51 11.12
C LEU A 482 -19.01 -17.21 10.34
N ALA A 483 -19.25 -16.09 11.03
CA ALA A 483 -19.52 -14.80 10.40
C ALA A 483 -18.34 -14.26 9.59
N ASN A 484 -18.64 -13.74 8.40
CA ASN A 484 -17.69 -13.12 7.48
C ASN A 484 -18.12 -11.69 7.15
N ILE A 485 -17.15 -10.78 7.08
CA ILE A 485 -17.39 -9.39 6.66
C ILE A 485 -17.82 -9.40 5.18
N HIS A 486 -18.98 -8.80 4.89
CA HIS A 486 -19.49 -8.64 3.52
C HIS A 486 -19.60 -7.18 3.08
N ALA A 487 -19.82 -6.25 4.02
CA ALA A 487 -19.82 -4.82 3.77
C ALA A 487 -19.12 -4.06 4.92
N PHE A 488 -18.54 -2.90 4.63
CA PHE A 488 -18.07 -1.99 5.67
C PHE A 488 -18.04 -0.54 5.17
N ASN A 489 -17.98 0.41 6.10
CA ASN A 489 -17.90 1.85 5.82
C ASN A 489 -17.07 2.52 6.92
N LEU A 490 -16.15 3.42 6.55
CA LEU A 490 -15.52 4.35 7.47
C LEU A 490 -16.02 5.76 7.16
N ASP A 491 -16.67 6.40 8.13
CA ASP A 491 -17.15 7.77 7.99
C ASP A 491 -15.97 8.77 8.00
N PRO A 492 -15.77 9.58 6.94
CA PRO A 492 -14.58 10.43 6.80
C PRO A 492 -14.56 11.64 7.73
N ASP A 493 -15.71 11.97 8.34
CA ASP A 493 -15.90 13.12 9.24
C ASP A 493 -15.72 12.72 10.71
N SER A 494 -16.30 11.58 11.12
CA SER A 494 -16.32 11.12 12.52
C SER A 494 -15.35 9.97 12.82
N ALA A 495 -14.68 9.41 11.80
CA ALA A 495 -13.94 8.15 11.89
C ALA A 495 -14.76 6.98 12.47
N THR A 496 -16.09 7.00 12.36
CA THR A 496 -16.93 5.87 12.80
C THR A 496 -16.81 4.73 11.79
N LEU A 497 -16.40 3.55 12.25
CA LEU A 497 -16.29 2.34 11.44
C LEU A 497 -17.56 1.51 11.64
N SER A 498 -18.16 1.03 10.55
CA SER A 498 -19.32 0.14 10.58
C SER A 498 -19.07 -1.08 9.70
N VAL A 499 -19.38 -2.27 10.20
CA VAL A 499 -19.02 -3.57 9.61
C VAL A 499 -20.26 -4.46 9.55
N GLY A 500 -20.69 -4.85 8.35
CA GLY A 500 -21.83 -5.73 8.09
C GLY A 500 -21.39 -7.14 7.67
N PHE A 501 -22.09 -8.13 8.19
CA PHE A 501 -21.75 -9.55 8.04
C PHE A 501 -22.70 -10.30 7.10
N ASP A 502 -22.26 -11.48 6.66
CA ASP A 502 -23.07 -12.45 5.92
C ASP A 502 -24.25 -13.03 6.72
N THR A 503 -24.19 -12.97 8.05
CA THR A 503 -25.26 -13.38 8.98
C THR A 503 -26.39 -12.36 9.15
N GLY A 504 -26.28 -11.15 8.58
CA GLY A 504 -27.26 -10.07 8.79
C GLY A 504 -26.99 -9.19 10.03
N ALA A 505 -25.92 -9.47 10.76
CA ALA A 505 -25.42 -8.60 11.82
C ALA A 505 -24.67 -7.38 11.25
N VAL A 506 -24.68 -6.26 11.99
CA VAL A 506 -23.84 -5.08 11.78
C VAL A 506 -23.25 -4.64 13.12
N LEU A 507 -21.92 -4.50 13.19
CA LEU A 507 -21.21 -3.88 14.30
C LEU A 507 -20.83 -2.44 13.95
N ILE A 508 -21.12 -1.50 14.84
CA ILE A 508 -20.69 -0.10 14.77
C ILE A 508 -19.63 0.14 15.83
N TYR A 509 -18.47 0.58 15.37
CA TYR A 509 -17.30 0.88 16.16
C TYR A 509 -17.07 2.39 16.24
N HIS A 510 -17.01 2.92 17.45
CA HIS A 510 -16.50 4.27 17.68
C HIS A 510 -15.04 4.23 18.09
N LEU A 511 -14.27 5.19 17.58
CA LEU A 511 -12.92 5.46 18.04
C LEU A 511 -12.99 6.19 19.37
N VAL A 512 -12.49 5.55 20.43
CA VAL A 512 -12.43 6.14 21.78
C VAL A 512 -10.99 6.54 22.06
N GLU A 513 -10.78 7.82 22.40
CA GLU A 513 -9.47 8.36 22.77
C GLU A 513 -8.96 7.77 24.08
N ALA A 514 -7.64 7.78 24.24
CA ALA A 514 -6.98 7.41 25.49
C ALA A 514 -7.31 8.42 26.59
N ALA A 515 -7.46 7.96 27.83
CA ALA A 515 -7.41 8.85 28.98
C ALA A 515 -6.04 9.57 29.00
N VAL A 516 -6.04 10.91 29.05
CA VAL A 516 -4.81 11.67 29.28
C VAL A 516 -4.33 11.34 30.69
N PRO A 517 -3.07 10.89 30.89
CA PRO A 517 -2.53 10.71 32.23
C PRO A 517 -2.40 12.08 32.88
N GLU A 518 -3.28 12.39 33.84
CA GLU A 518 -3.21 13.62 34.62
C GLU A 518 -1.94 13.59 35.50
N ASP A 519 -1.01 14.50 35.24
CA ASP A 519 0.01 14.85 36.22
C ASP A 519 -0.70 15.44 37.46
N ASN A 520 -0.51 14.80 38.62
CA ASN A 520 -1.26 15.01 39.87
C ASN A 520 -1.14 16.42 40.49
N ILE A 521 -1.74 17.46 39.87
CA ILE A 521 -1.68 18.84 40.38
C ILE A 521 -3.06 19.56 40.41
N VAL A 522 -4.11 19.12 39.69
CA VAL A 522 -5.39 19.86 39.59
C VAL A 522 -6.61 19.15 40.20
N THR A 523 -6.52 17.85 40.51
CA THR A 523 -7.65 16.99 40.97
C THR A 523 -8.23 17.30 42.37
N GLN A 524 -7.83 18.40 43.02
CA GLN A 524 -8.45 18.89 44.27
C GLN A 524 -9.36 20.13 44.09
N CYS A 525 -9.46 20.70 42.90
CA CYS A 525 -10.36 21.83 42.63
C CYS A 525 -11.63 21.43 41.84
N ASP A 526 -11.57 20.37 41.03
CA ASP A 526 -12.69 20.01 40.16
C ASP A 526 -13.77 19.16 40.86
N SER A 527 -13.43 18.44 41.95
CA SER A 527 -14.43 17.66 42.71
C SER A 527 -15.48 18.56 43.36
N THR A 528 -15.08 19.71 43.90
CA THR A 528 -15.99 20.68 44.53
C THR A 528 -16.81 21.46 43.51
N LEU A 529 -16.27 21.77 42.32
CA LEU A 529 -17.06 22.36 41.24
C LEU A 529 -18.11 21.38 40.69
N LYS A 530 -17.79 20.09 40.65
CA LYS A 530 -18.74 19.06 40.22
C LYS A 530 -19.85 18.84 41.25
N GLU A 531 -19.53 18.73 42.54
CA GLU A 531 -20.53 18.66 43.62
C GLU A 531 -21.47 19.89 43.64
N ILE A 532 -20.96 21.10 43.34
CA ILE A 532 -21.79 22.31 43.24
C ILE A 532 -22.66 22.30 41.98
N SER A 533 -22.15 21.79 40.85
CA SER A 533 -22.93 21.62 39.60
C SER A 533 -24.06 20.61 39.78
N ASP A 534 -23.78 19.48 40.43
CA ASP A 534 -24.75 18.41 40.66
C ASP A 534 -25.85 18.88 41.65
N LEU A 535 -25.47 19.60 42.72
CA LEU A 535 -26.43 20.23 43.65
C LEU A 535 -27.31 21.33 43.02
N LEU A 536 -26.82 22.02 41.98
CA LEU A 536 -27.61 23.00 41.22
C LEU A 536 -28.60 22.32 40.26
N GLN A 537 -28.26 21.15 39.70
CA GLN A 537 -29.17 20.38 38.86
C GLN A 537 -30.32 19.76 39.68
N ASP A 538 -30.06 19.33 40.93
CA ASP A 538 -31.09 18.78 41.82
C ASP A 538 -32.14 19.83 42.27
N MET A 539 -31.88 21.14 42.16
CA MET A 539 -32.79 22.20 42.60
C MET A 539 -33.74 22.76 41.52
N ASP A 540 -33.45 22.57 40.23
CA ASP A 540 -34.23 23.15 39.12
C ASP A 540 -35.18 22.14 38.42
N MET A 541 -35.27 20.90 38.91
CA MET A 541 -36.15 19.86 38.35
C MET A 541 -37.63 20.05 38.73
N LEU A 542 -38.33 20.92 38.00
CA LEU A 542 -39.77 20.77 37.82
C LEU A 542 -40.06 19.45 37.07
N PRO A 543 -41.09 18.67 37.46
CA PRO A 543 -41.40 17.43 36.77
C PRO A 543 -42.00 17.71 35.39
N ASP A 544 -41.23 17.47 34.34
CA ASP A 544 -41.77 17.34 32.98
C ASP A 544 -42.80 16.19 32.96
N GLU A 545 -44.04 16.51 32.62
CA GLU A 545 -45.07 15.50 32.36
C GLU A 545 -44.65 14.68 31.14
N GLN A 546 -44.10 13.48 31.37
CA GLN A 546 -43.88 12.50 30.32
C GLN A 546 -45.22 12.01 29.78
N ILE A 547 -45.73 12.71 28.76
CA ILE A 547 -46.82 12.22 27.91
C ILE A 547 -46.39 10.85 27.35
N PRO A 548 -47.21 9.79 27.50
CA PRO A 548 -46.90 8.50 26.89
C PRO A 548 -46.94 8.63 25.38
N PHE A 549 -45.77 8.63 24.73
CA PHE A 549 -45.68 8.62 23.27
C PHE A 549 -45.99 7.21 22.74
N GLU A 550 -47.04 7.10 21.93
CA GLU A 550 -47.35 5.88 21.19
C GLU A 550 -46.21 5.55 20.22
N PRO A 551 -45.86 4.26 20.02
CA PRO A 551 -44.84 3.88 19.06
C PRO A 551 -45.32 4.14 17.63
N LEU A 552 -44.61 5.00 16.89
CA LEU A 552 -44.80 5.10 15.45
C LEU A 552 -44.40 3.78 14.78
N GLU A 553 -45.32 3.25 13.97
CA GLU A 553 -45.19 2.18 12.97
C GLU A 553 -44.19 1.05 13.31
N THR A 554 -44.71 -0.13 13.62
CA THR A 554 -43.91 -1.37 13.69
C THR A 554 -43.15 -1.55 12.36
N PRO A 555 -41.82 -1.79 12.38
CA PRO A 555 -41.02 -1.84 11.16
C PRO A 555 -41.48 -2.98 10.24
N ASP A 556 -41.32 -2.78 8.91
CA ASP A 556 -41.68 -3.74 7.84
C ASP A 556 -41.05 -5.14 8.07
N PHE A 557 -39.97 -5.21 8.86
CA PHE A 557 -39.31 -6.43 9.30
C PHE A 557 -38.62 -6.20 10.67
N PRO A 558 -38.42 -7.25 11.49
CA PRO A 558 -37.73 -7.12 12.77
C PRO A 558 -36.28 -6.66 12.60
N VAL A 559 -35.87 -5.72 13.47
CA VAL A 559 -34.51 -5.19 13.59
C VAL A 559 -34.22 -5.04 15.08
N ASP A 560 -33.27 -5.83 15.59
CA ASP A 560 -32.85 -5.75 16.99
C ASP A 560 -31.62 -4.83 17.10
N ILE A 561 -31.64 -3.90 18.05
CA ILE A 561 -30.52 -2.96 18.29
C ILE A 561 -30.07 -3.14 19.75
N THR A 562 -28.77 -3.39 19.93
CA THR A 562 -28.12 -3.54 21.23
C THR A 562 -26.96 -2.55 21.33
N THR A 563 -26.88 -1.80 22.42
CA THR A 563 -25.78 -0.87 22.71
C THR A 563 -24.90 -1.41 23.84
N PHE A 564 -23.59 -1.12 23.78
CA PHE A 564 -22.59 -1.55 24.74
C PHE A 564 -21.81 -0.35 25.29
N GLU A 565 -21.60 -0.34 26.60
CA GLU A 565 -20.76 0.65 27.28
C GLU A 565 -19.39 0.04 27.64
N PHE A 566 -18.34 0.86 27.53
CA PHE A 566 -16.97 0.45 27.82
C PHE A 566 -16.22 1.54 28.59
N ASN A 567 -15.30 1.12 29.45
CA ASN A 567 -14.36 2.02 30.10
C ASN A 567 -13.38 2.63 29.07
N GLN A 568 -12.90 3.84 29.38
CA GLN A 568 -11.88 4.49 28.55
C GLN A 568 -10.61 3.61 28.42
N PRO A 569 -10.02 3.54 27.22
CA PRO A 569 -8.80 2.77 26.99
C PRO A 569 -7.53 3.55 27.38
N ASN A 570 -6.42 2.84 27.55
CA ASN A 570 -5.09 3.45 27.73
C ASN A 570 -4.48 3.98 26.42
N VAL A 571 -5.12 3.70 25.27
CA VAL A 571 -4.64 3.99 23.90
C VAL A 571 -5.87 4.21 23.02
N ASN A 572 -5.82 5.16 22.08
CA ASN A 572 -6.89 5.40 21.10
C ASN A 572 -7.25 4.08 20.40
N LYS A 573 -8.52 3.66 20.47
CA LYS A 573 -8.90 2.33 19.99
C LYS A 573 -10.38 2.27 19.59
N TYR A 574 -10.67 1.56 18.51
CA TYR A 574 -12.05 1.19 18.15
C TYR A 574 -12.69 0.28 19.20
N LEU A 575 -13.94 0.55 19.58
CA LEU A 575 -14.75 -0.27 20.47
C LEU A 575 -16.14 -0.49 19.85
N PRO A 576 -16.70 -1.72 19.85
CA PRO A 576 -17.98 -2.03 19.22
C PRO A 576 -19.15 -1.54 20.09
N VAL A 577 -19.62 -0.32 19.85
CA VAL A 577 -20.63 0.36 20.70
C VAL A 577 -22.06 -0.05 20.35
N THR A 578 -22.35 -0.45 19.11
CA THR A 578 -23.70 -0.88 18.70
C THR A 578 -23.63 -2.16 17.89
N LEU A 579 -24.50 -3.13 18.21
CA LEU A 579 -24.81 -4.29 17.39
C LEU A 579 -26.25 -4.16 16.90
N ILE A 580 -26.42 -4.19 15.58
CA ILE A 580 -27.72 -4.24 14.91
C ILE A 580 -27.85 -5.63 14.31
N LYS A 581 -28.94 -6.35 14.58
CA LYS A 581 -29.27 -7.62 13.92
C LYS A 581 -30.50 -7.45 13.06
N LEU A 582 -30.33 -7.71 11.77
CA LEU A 582 -31.44 -8.04 10.88
C LEU A 582 -31.62 -9.57 10.87
N GLN A 583 -32.69 -10.03 10.21
CA GLN A 583 -32.89 -11.45 9.88
C GLN A 583 -31.65 -12.04 9.20
N ASP A 584 -31.51 -13.38 9.25
CA ASP A 584 -30.40 -14.20 8.72
C ASP A 584 -30.16 -14.05 7.19
N THR A 585 -29.76 -12.85 6.76
CA THR A 585 -29.62 -12.42 5.38
C THR A 585 -28.44 -11.44 5.27
N SER A 586 -27.47 -11.78 4.41
CA SER A 586 -26.22 -11.04 4.27
C SER A 586 -26.42 -9.54 3.97
N ILE A 587 -25.68 -8.69 4.69
CA ILE A 587 -25.62 -7.24 4.50
C ILE A 587 -24.78 -6.92 3.25
N LYS A 588 -25.42 -6.41 2.20
CA LYS A 588 -24.80 -6.14 0.90
C LYS A 588 -24.23 -4.73 0.77
N TYR A 589 -24.92 -3.74 1.35
CA TYR A 589 -24.45 -2.35 1.39
C TYR A 589 -24.66 -1.76 2.77
N LEU A 590 -23.76 -0.86 3.15
CA LEU A 590 -23.79 -0.12 4.40
C LEU A 590 -23.18 1.26 4.12
N VAL A 591 -23.83 2.33 4.57
CA VAL A 591 -23.38 3.71 4.36
C VAL A 591 -23.79 4.59 5.55
N SER A 592 -22.92 5.51 5.97
CA SER A 592 -23.21 6.48 7.04
C SER A 592 -23.55 7.87 6.50
N ALA A 593 -24.30 8.64 7.29
CA ALA A 593 -24.44 10.08 7.16
C ALA A 593 -23.95 10.72 8.47
N GLY A 594 -22.63 10.87 8.60
CA GLY A 594 -22.00 11.26 9.86
C GLY A 594 -22.08 10.15 10.91
N LYS A 595 -22.07 10.53 12.20
CA LYS A 595 -22.01 9.58 13.33
C LYS A 595 -23.37 8.94 13.69
N ASP A 596 -24.46 9.67 13.49
CA ASP A 596 -25.76 9.38 14.11
C ASP A 596 -26.73 8.61 13.17
N ILE A 597 -26.50 8.59 11.85
CA ILE A 597 -27.41 7.99 10.87
C ILE A 597 -26.68 6.94 10.03
N ILE A 598 -27.27 5.74 9.94
CA ILE A 598 -26.77 4.63 9.12
C ILE A 598 -27.89 4.10 8.21
N ALA A 599 -27.57 3.88 6.93
CA ALA A 599 -28.41 3.14 5.99
C ALA A 599 -27.74 1.80 5.66
N LEU A 600 -28.55 0.75 5.59
CA LEU A 600 -28.09 -0.60 5.28
C LEU A 600 -29.07 -1.30 4.33
N ALA A 601 -28.54 -2.20 3.51
CA ALA A 601 -29.32 -2.98 2.56
C ALA A 601 -28.87 -4.45 2.53
N THR A 602 -29.82 -5.37 2.57
CA THR A 602 -29.58 -6.81 2.51
C THR A 602 -29.47 -7.30 1.07
N THR A 603 -28.87 -8.48 0.91
CA THR A 603 -28.83 -9.22 -0.36
C THR A 603 -30.21 -9.55 -0.91
N ASP A 604 -31.22 -9.74 -0.05
CA ASP A 604 -32.60 -10.02 -0.47
C ASP A 604 -33.44 -8.77 -0.80
N GLY A 605 -32.87 -7.55 -0.67
CA GLY A 605 -33.51 -6.32 -1.13
C GLY A 605 -34.30 -5.54 -0.08
N LYS A 606 -34.15 -5.88 1.20
CA LYS A 606 -34.60 -5.03 2.32
C LYS A 606 -33.64 -3.87 2.51
N VAL A 607 -34.17 -2.70 2.84
CA VAL A 607 -33.40 -1.49 3.19
C VAL A 607 -33.89 -0.97 4.52
N ALA A 608 -32.98 -0.60 5.42
CA ALA A 608 -33.30 0.12 6.65
C ALA A 608 -32.44 1.39 6.79
N LEU A 609 -33.03 2.41 7.42
CA LEU A 609 -32.40 3.64 7.88
C LEU A 609 -32.56 3.68 9.40
N ILE A 610 -31.47 3.85 10.12
CA ILE A 610 -31.43 3.74 11.58
C ILE A 610 -30.71 4.96 12.15
N ASP A 611 -31.31 5.56 13.18
CA ASP A 611 -30.69 6.54 14.07
C ASP A 611 -29.96 5.75 15.16
N THR A 612 -28.63 5.75 15.12
CA THR A 612 -27.76 5.00 16.03
C THR A 612 -27.74 5.63 17.42
N LYS A 613 -27.97 6.94 17.51
CA LYS A 613 -27.93 7.71 18.76
C LYS A 613 -29.21 7.57 19.57
N THR A 614 -30.38 7.47 18.93
CA THR A 614 -31.63 7.13 19.62
C THR A 614 -31.94 5.63 19.59
N SER A 615 -31.14 4.83 18.88
CA SER A 615 -31.36 3.39 18.64
C SER A 615 -32.76 3.11 18.06
N ARG A 616 -33.16 3.89 17.05
CA ARG A 616 -34.48 3.80 16.41
C ARG A 616 -34.36 3.51 14.93
N VAL A 617 -35.21 2.60 14.44
CA VAL A 617 -35.45 2.44 13.00
C VAL A 617 -36.26 3.65 12.52
N MET A 618 -35.68 4.43 11.62
CA MET A 618 -36.32 5.61 11.01
C MET A 618 -37.15 5.23 9.78
N PHE A 619 -36.71 4.19 9.07
CA PHE A 619 -37.38 3.62 7.90
C PHE A 619 -36.90 2.18 7.74
N SER A 620 -37.80 1.30 7.33
CA SER A 620 -37.50 -0.07 6.94
C SER A 620 -38.47 -0.44 5.84
N SER A 621 -38.00 -0.97 4.70
CA SER A 621 -38.90 -1.50 3.68
C SER A 621 -38.24 -2.49 2.72
N ASP A 622 -39.05 -3.40 2.17
CA ASP A 622 -38.64 -4.34 1.13
C ASP A 622 -38.83 -3.71 -0.27
N MET A 623 -37.71 -3.45 -0.96
CA MET A 623 -37.72 -2.78 -2.26
C MET A 623 -38.43 -3.58 -3.35
N ARG A 624 -38.56 -4.90 -3.19
CA ARG A 624 -39.28 -5.78 -4.13
C ARG A 624 -40.78 -5.47 -4.12
N ILE A 625 -41.33 -5.05 -2.98
CA ILE A 625 -42.75 -4.66 -2.84
C ILE A 625 -43.04 -3.35 -3.59
N HIS A 626 -42.13 -2.37 -3.52
CA HIS A 626 -42.28 -1.10 -4.27
C HIS A 626 -42.31 -1.35 -5.78
N VAL A 627 -41.40 -2.18 -6.30
CA VAL A 627 -41.40 -2.56 -7.72
C VAL A 627 -42.64 -3.40 -8.08
N PHE A 628 -43.12 -4.28 -7.20
CA PHE A 628 -44.35 -5.03 -7.45
C PHE A 628 -45.56 -4.09 -7.61
N LYS A 629 -45.71 -3.10 -6.70
CA LYS A 629 -46.77 -2.08 -6.75
C LYS A 629 -46.73 -1.25 -8.05
N GLU A 630 -45.55 -0.89 -8.56
CA GLU A 630 -45.41 -0.14 -9.81
C GLU A 630 -45.81 -0.94 -11.07
N ASN A 631 -45.70 -2.26 -11.05
CA ASN A 631 -46.00 -3.13 -12.20
C ASN A 631 -47.49 -3.51 -12.35
N ILE A 632 -48.36 -3.12 -11.41
CA ILE A 632 -49.81 -3.37 -11.48
C ILE A 632 -50.45 -2.41 -12.51
N PRO A 633 -51.15 -2.90 -13.56
CA PRO A 633 -51.80 -2.03 -14.55
C PRO A 633 -52.87 -1.13 -13.92
N LYS A 634 -52.78 0.18 -14.15
CA LYS A 634 -53.70 1.19 -13.57
C LYS A 634 -55.12 1.21 -14.17
N GLU A 635 -55.54 0.19 -14.92
CA GLU A 635 -56.82 0.16 -15.65
C GLU A 635 -57.98 -0.51 -14.89
N SER A 636 -57.77 -1.04 -13.68
CA SER A 636 -58.80 -1.78 -12.92
C SER A 636 -59.63 -0.95 -11.91
N VAL A 637 -59.53 0.39 -11.92
CA VAL A 637 -60.32 1.26 -11.02
C VAL A 637 -61.16 2.26 -11.82
N SER A 638 -62.26 1.79 -12.38
CA SER A 638 -63.28 2.62 -13.02
C SER A 638 -64.09 3.41 -11.97
N LYS A 639 -63.91 4.73 -11.91
CA LYS A 639 -64.83 5.63 -11.23
C LYS A 639 -65.81 6.25 -12.23
N GLU A 640 -67.02 5.70 -12.32
CA GLU A 640 -68.15 6.42 -12.94
C GLU A 640 -68.71 7.47 -11.96
N PRO A 641 -69.03 8.69 -12.41
CA PRO A 641 -69.65 9.71 -11.57
C PRO A 641 -71.19 9.64 -11.64
N LEU A 642 -71.86 9.26 -10.55
CA LEU A 642 -73.33 9.37 -10.47
C LEU A 642 -73.79 10.83 -10.33
N SER A 643 -74.76 11.20 -11.17
CA SER A 643 -75.50 12.47 -11.12
C SER A 643 -76.51 12.51 -9.98
N LYS A 644 -76.77 13.71 -9.44
CA LYS A 644 -77.79 13.97 -8.43
C LYS A 644 -79.20 14.00 -9.04
N GLU A 645 -80.19 13.39 -8.41
CA GLU A 645 -81.53 14.02 -8.25
C GLU A 645 -82.46 13.36 -7.20
N ASN A 646 -83.24 14.23 -6.55
CA ASN A 646 -84.47 14.08 -5.74
C ASN A 646 -84.53 13.27 -4.41
N PRO A 647 -85.26 13.77 -3.37
CA PRO A 647 -85.43 13.11 -2.08
C PRO A 647 -86.89 12.75 -1.73
N GLN A 648 -87.22 11.46 -1.51
CA GLN A 648 -88.41 11.07 -0.71
C GLN A 648 -88.22 9.77 0.09
N LYS A 649 -88.50 9.89 1.40
CA LYS A 649 -89.06 8.92 2.37
C LYS A 649 -88.44 7.53 2.62
N GLU A 650 -87.98 7.39 3.87
CA GLU A 650 -88.34 6.35 4.86
C GLU A 650 -87.87 4.89 4.69
N ASN A 651 -86.97 4.50 5.62
CA ASN A 651 -86.82 3.19 6.28
C ASN A 651 -86.74 1.90 5.46
N ILE A 652 -85.59 1.21 5.54
CA ILE A 652 -85.46 -0.17 6.06
C ILE A 652 -83.97 -0.45 6.42
N THR A 653 -83.77 -1.41 7.32
CA THR A 653 -82.54 -1.85 8.01
C THR A 653 -81.19 -1.76 7.28
N LYS A 654 -80.16 -1.32 8.02
CA LYS A 654 -78.74 -1.45 7.66
C LYS A 654 -78.25 -2.90 7.85
N GLU A 655 -78.01 -3.62 6.76
CA GLU A 655 -77.04 -4.70 6.69
C GLU A 655 -76.49 -4.79 5.25
N ASN A 656 -75.20 -5.11 5.09
CA ASN A 656 -74.46 -5.19 3.82
C ASN A 656 -74.29 -3.89 3.02
N ALA A 657 -73.30 -3.08 3.44
CA ALA A 657 -72.49 -2.30 2.50
C ALA A 657 -71.15 -3.05 2.26
N PRO A 658 -70.57 -3.06 1.05
CA PRO A 658 -69.24 -3.63 0.85
C PRO A 658 -68.22 -2.81 1.63
N LYS A 659 -67.40 -3.48 2.45
CA LYS A 659 -66.23 -2.84 3.07
C LYS A 659 -65.20 -2.54 1.98
N ASP A 660 -64.57 -1.38 2.04
CA ASP A 660 -63.30 -1.15 1.36
C ASP A 660 -62.29 -2.16 1.90
N THR A 661 -61.86 -3.13 1.08
CA THR A 661 -60.76 -4.03 1.42
C THR A 661 -59.46 -3.24 1.45
N THR A 662 -58.85 -3.13 2.62
CA THR A 662 -57.51 -2.53 2.75
C THR A 662 -56.44 -3.51 2.24
N TRP A 663 -55.24 -3.00 1.93
CA TRP A 663 -54.17 -3.85 1.41
C TRP A 663 -53.76 -4.99 2.35
N ASP A 664 -53.97 -4.82 3.66
CA ASP A 664 -53.74 -5.85 4.67
C ASP A 664 -54.70 -7.04 4.53
N ASP A 665 -55.90 -6.85 3.98
CA ASP A 665 -56.83 -7.95 3.68
C ASP A 665 -56.31 -8.79 2.49
N ILE A 666 -55.66 -8.15 1.51
CA ILE A 666 -55.10 -8.84 0.33
C ILE A 666 -53.86 -9.66 0.71
N LEU A 667 -53.05 -9.18 1.65
CA LEU A 667 -51.88 -9.90 2.17
C LEU A 667 -52.25 -11.06 3.13
N ASN A 668 -53.43 -11.02 3.76
CA ASN A 668 -53.90 -12.07 4.69
C ASN A 668 -54.75 -13.17 4.03
N VAL A 669 -55.19 -13.03 2.77
CA VAL A 669 -55.99 -14.06 2.08
C VAL A 669 -55.10 -15.05 1.31
N GLY A 670 -54.63 -16.07 2.02
CA GLY A 670 -54.02 -17.27 1.44
C GLY A 670 -52.59 -17.55 1.91
N LYS A 671 -52.26 -18.84 2.14
CA LYS A 671 -50.96 -19.30 2.66
C LYS A 671 -49.84 -19.36 1.60
N GLU A 672 -49.83 -18.45 0.64
CA GLU A 672 -48.76 -18.31 -0.34
C GLU A 672 -48.26 -16.87 -0.32
N SER A 673 -47.03 -16.68 0.15
CA SER A 673 -46.34 -15.39 0.06
C SER A 673 -46.30 -14.95 -1.41
N PRO A 674 -46.57 -13.67 -1.72
CA PRO A 674 -46.57 -13.21 -3.10
C PRO A 674 -45.20 -13.47 -3.75
N ASN A 675 -45.20 -13.97 -4.99
CA ASN A 675 -43.99 -14.18 -5.79
C ASN A 675 -43.37 -12.80 -6.12
N LEU A 676 -42.60 -12.27 -5.18
CA LEU A 676 -41.88 -11.01 -5.30
C LEU A 676 -40.84 -11.10 -6.44
N PRO A 677 -40.64 -10.01 -7.18
CA PRO A 677 -39.68 -10.02 -8.29
C PRO A 677 -38.25 -10.22 -7.76
N ASN A 678 -37.46 -11.06 -8.44
CA ASN A 678 -36.05 -11.28 -8.11
C ASN A 678 -35.21 -10.04 -8.47
N ILE A 679 -35.14 -9.10 -7.51
CA ILE A 679 -34.49 -7.80 -7.63
C ILE A 679 -33.63 -7.62 -6.39
N THR A 680 -32.42 -7.10 -6.60
CA THR A 680 -31.49 -6.76 -5.51
C THR A 680 -31.13 -5.29 -5.57
N VAL A 681 -30.76 -4.70 -4.44
CA VAL A 681 -30.12 -3.37 -4.40
C VAL A 681 -28.78 -3.47 -5.12
N THR A 682 -28.41 -2.44 -5.90
CA THR A 682 -27.11 -2.32 -6.58
C THR A 682 -26.33 -1.07 -6.21
N TYR A 683 -26.99 -0.07 -5.60
CA TYR A 683 -26.34 1.12 -5.06
C TYR A 683 -27.12 1.66 -3.86
N LEU A 684 -26.40 2.18 -2.87
CA LEU A 684 -26.91 2.85 -1.67
C LEU A 684 -26.00 4.04 -1.36
N GLY A 685 -26.56 5.24 -1.15
CA GLY A 685 -25.74 6.43 -0.87
C GLY A 685 -26.55 7.65 -0.40
N PHE A 686 -25.92 8.52 0.40
CA PHE A 686 -26.52 9.79 0.83
C PHE A 686 -26.00 10.98 0.03
N PHE A 687 -26.90 11.88 -0.36
CA PHE A 687 -26.55 13.16 -1.02
C PHE A 687 -27.47 14.29 -0.57
N THR A 688 -26.95 15.52 -0.64
CA THR A 688 -27.72 16.75 -0.38
C THR A 688 -28.34 17.25 -1.70
N SER A 689 -29.67 17.17 -1.84
CA SER A 689 -30.33 17.29 -3.16
C SER A 689 -31.78 17.78 -3.07
N TYR A 690 -32.37 18.16 -4.19
CA TYR A 690 -33.78 18.62 -4.28
C TYR A 690 -34.73 17.44 -4.42
N SER A 691 -35.67 17.26 -3.48
CA SER A 691 -36.56 16.08 -3.50
C SER A 691 -37.67 16.21 -4.54
N GLN A 692 -38.15 17.45 -4.76
CA GLN A 692 -39.24 17.83 -5.66
C GLN A 692 -38.99 19.22 -6.26
N PHE A 693 -39.64 19.52 -7.39
CA PHE A 693 -39.49 20.76 -8.16
C PHE A 693 -39.93 22.05 -7.45
N ASN A 694 -40.69 21.93 -6.35
CA ASN A 694 -41.19 23.02 -5.53
C ASN A 694 -40.26 23.36 -4.35
N MET A 695 -39.25 22.53 -4.05
CA MET A 695 -38.27 22.77 -2.99
C MET A 695 -37.29 23.88 -3.41
N ILE A 696 -37.07 24.82 -2.49
CA ILE A 696 -36.16 25.97 -2.68
C ILE A 696 -34.75 25.66 -2.16
N GLU A 697 -34.67 24.82 -1.13
CA GLU A 697 -33.43 24.37 -0.48
C GLU A 697 -33.26 22.85 -0.68
N PRO A 698 -32.02 22.37 -0.88
CA PRO A 698 -31.73 20.95 -0.94
C PRO A 698 -31.78 20.32 0.47
N THR A 699 -32.21 19.07 0.56
CA THR A 699 -32.27 18.30 1.81
C THR A 699 -31.40 17.05 1.73
N LEU A 700 -31.06 16.46 2.87
CA LEU A 700 -30.41 15.15 2.92
C LEU A 700 -31.35 14.10 2.29
N GLN A 701 -30.80 13.25 1.42
CA GLN A 701 -31.55 12.20 0.74
C GLN A 701 -30.78 10.89 0.72
N LEU A 702 -31.49 9.80 1.01
CA LEU A 702 -31.01 8.44 0.76
C LEU A 702 -31.40 8.02 -0.66
N TYR A 703 -30.44 7.65 -1.48
CA TYR A 703 -30.63 7.07 -2.81
C TYR A 703 -30.47 5.55 -2.75
N VAL A 704 -31.45 4.83 -3.30
CA VAL A 704 -31.46 3.36 -3.43
C VAL A 704 -31.66 3.02 -4.90
N ALA A 705 -30.70 2.32 -5.51
CA ALA A 705 -30.85 1.82 -6.88
C ALA A 705 -30.92 0.29 -6.92
N LEU A 706 -31.67 -0.25 -7.87
CA LEU A 706 -32.00 -1.66 -7.98
C LEU A 706 -31.49 -2.30 -9.28
N SER A 707 -31.40 -3.63 -9.30
CA SER A 707 -30.88 -4.40 -10.43
C SER A 707 -31.68 -4.30 -11.73
N ASN A 708 -32.94 -3.83 -11.65
CA ASN A 708 -33.79 -3.50 -12.80
C ASN A 708 -33.64 -2.05 -13.30
N GLY A 709 -32.69 -1.29 -12.73
CA GLY A 709 -32.43 0.12 -13.03
C GLY A 709 -33.36 1.13 -12.35
N SER A 710 -34.40 0.69 -11.63
CA SER A 710 -35.22 1.61 -10.82
C SER A 710 -34.35 2.28 -9.75
N THR A 711 -34.52 3.59 -9.57
CA THR A 711 -33.81 4.38 -8.55
C THR A 711 -34.82 5.19 -7.74
N TYR A 712 -34.83 4.98 -6.43
CA TYR A 712 -35.70 5.67 -5.49
C TYR A 712 -34.86 6.61 -4.63
N HIS A 713 -35.38 7.79 -4.33
CA HIS A 713 -34.78 8.68 -3.34
C HIS A 713 -35.79 9.04 -2.26
N TYR A 714 -35.30 9.07 -1.02
CA TYR A 714 -36.06 9.30 0.20
C TYR A 714 -35.54 10.57 0.87
N ALA A 715 -36.40 11.58 1.06
CA ALA A 715 -36.02 12.80 1.77
C ALA A 715 -35.93 12.54 3.29
N VAL A 716 -34.80 12.91 3.89
CA VAL A 716 -34.47 12.72 5.31
C VAL A 716 -34.59 14.09 6.00
N ASN A 717 -35.79 14.39 6.52
CA ASN A 717 -36.15 15.72 7.03
C ASN A 717 -35.81 15.89 8.53
N ALA A 718 -34.75 16.64 8.83
CA ALA A 718 -34.37 16.99 10.20
C ALA A 718 -35.21 18.17 10.73
N GLY A 719 -36.30 17.88 11.45
CA GLY A 719 -37.13 18.90 12.11
C GLY A 719 -36.62 19.26 13.53
N PRO A 720 -36.55 20.54 13.93
CA PRO A 720 -36.00 20.94 15.23
C PRO A 720 -36.94 20.74 16.43
N SER A 721 -38.23 20.41 16.22
CA SER A 721 -39.22 20.35 17.31
C SER A 721 -40.21 19.18 17.25
N ASP A 722 -40.08 18.26 16.30
CA ASP A 722 -40.92 17.05 16.22
C ASP A 722 -40.06 15.85 15.80
N ARG A 723 -39.98 14.81 16.65
CA ARG A 723 -39.14 13.62 16.44
C ARG A 723 -39.80 12.58 15.52
N THR A 724 -40.37 13.00 14.40
CA THR A 724 -40.99 12.12 13.40
C THR A 724 -40.38 12.36 12.02
N TRP A 725 -39.35 11.56 11.71
CA TRP A 725 -38.76 11.53 10.37
C TRP A 725 -39.71 10.79 9.43
N ILE A 726 -40.39 11.50 8.53
CA ILE A 726 -41.26 10.89 7.52
C ILE A 726 -40.53 10.89 6.17
N PRO A 727 -40.08 9.74 5.64
CA PRO A 727 -39.41 9.66 4.35
C PRO A 727 -40.37 9.98 3.21
N ALA A 728 -40.21 11.12 2.55
CA ALA A 728 -40.97 11.42 1.35
C ALA A 728 -40.41 10.62 0.16
N ILE A 729 -41.14 9.58 -0.26
CA ILE A 729 -40.78 8.76 -1.43
C ILE A 729 -41.06 9.54 -2.72
N ALA A 730 -40.04 9.70 -3.57
CA ALA A 730 -40.21 10.13 -4.94
C ALA A 730 -39.52 9.13 -5.89
N PRO A 731 -40.25 8.33 -6.69
CA PRO A 731 -39.63 7.41 -7.63
C PRO A 731 -38.96 8.19 -8.77
N SER A 732 -37.70 7.89 -9.08
CA SER A 732 -37.02 8.46 -10.26
C SER A 732 -37.04 7.43 -11.40
N ILE A 733 -37.90 7.68 -12.39
CA ILE A 733 -38.29 6.66 -13.39
C ILE A 733 -37.25 6.57 -14.51
N TYR A 734 -36.23 5.72 -14.34
CA TYR A 734 -35.21 5.43 -15.35
C TYR A 734 -34.95 3.94 -15.55
N HIS A 735 -35.95 3.17 -16.03
CA HIS A 735 -35.80 1.74 -16.34
C HIS A 735 -34.75 1.48 -17.44
N TYR A 736 -33.55 1.10 -17.04
CA TYR A 736 -32.42 0.69 -17.87
C TYR A 736 -31.63 -0.42 -17.13
N GLY A 737 -30.40 -0.76 -17.55
CA GLY A 737 -29.58 -1.76 -16.84
C GLY A 737 -29.24 -1.35 -15.40
N PRO A 738 -28.64 -2.25 -14.58
CA PRO A 738 -28.32 -1.97 -13.18
C PRO A 738 -27.49 -0.68 -13.04
N VAL A 739 -27.80 0.13 -12.03
CA VAL A 739 -27.00 1.29 -11.63
C VAL A 739 -25.82 0.78 -10.80
N ILE A 740 -24.62 1.24 -11.13
CA ILE A 740 -23.36 0.86 -10.49
C ILE A 740 -22.92 1.97 -9.55
N ASP A 741 -22.88 3.22 -10.05
CA ASP A 741 -22.52 4.40 -9.26
C ASP A 741 -23.50 5.56 -9.54
N LEU A 742 -23.69 6.42 -8.54
CA LEU A 742 -24.56 7.60 -8.58
C LEU A 742 -23.86 8.77 -7.92
N PHE A 743 -23.96 9.96 -8.53
CA PHE A 743 -23.37 11.20 -7.99
C PHE A 743 -24.35 12.36 -8.09
N VAL A 744 -24.30 13.30 -7.14
CA VAL A 744 -25.07 14.55 -7.19
C VAL A 744 -24.12 15.74 -7.20
N LEU A 745 -24.22 16.62 -8.19
CA LEU A 745 -23.33 17.76 -8.42
C LEU A 745 -24.12 19.08 -8.43
N ASN A 746 -23.58 20.18 -7.91
CA ASN A 746 -24.19 21.51 -8.07
C ASN A 746 -23.81 22.19 -9.42
N LEU A 747 -24.23 23.44 -9.66
CA LEU A 747 -23.89 24.18 -10.89
C LEU A 747 -22.40 24.45 -11.10
N ARG A 748 -21.58 24.32 -10.06
CA ARG A 748 -20.11 24.49 -10.14
C ARG A 748 -19.38 23.18 -10.42
N GLY A 749 -20.10 22.06 -10.46
CA GLY A 749 -19.50 20.73 -10.60
C GLY A 749 -18.93 20.15 -9.31
N HIS A 750 -19.30 20.69 -8.14
CA HIS A 750 -18.92 20.13 -6.84
C HIS A 750 -19.93 19.07 -6.35
N LEU A 751 -19.40 17.96 -5.86
CA LEU A 751 -20.15 16.85 -5.28
C LEU A 751 -20.91 17.27 -4.02
N GLN A 752 -22.17 16.89 -3.94
CA GLN A 752 -23.11 17.27 -2.87
C GLN A 752 -23.21 16.15 -1.84
N THR A 753 -22.09 15.87 -1.17
CA THR A 753 -22.00 14.90 -0.05
C THR A 753 -22.76 15.39 1.20
N VAL A 754 -22.74 14.58 2.25
CA VAL A 754 -23.25 14.95 3.57
C VAL A 754 -22.23 15.85 4.26
N ASP A 755 -22.43 17.17 4.24
CA ASP A 755 -21.64 18.10 5.05
C ASP A 755 -22.31 18.34 6.40
N THR A 756 -21.64 17.87 7.46
CA THR A 756 -22.09 17.97 8.86
C THR A 756 -21.98 19.38 9.47
N THR A 757 -21.53 20.39 8.69
CA THR A 757 -21.08 21.70 9.19
C THR A 757 -22.04 22.87 8.95
N THR A 758 -23.26 22.63 8.48
CA THR A 758 -24.29 23.68 8.37
C THR A 758 -24.72 24.17 9.75
N LYS A 759 -24.21 25.34 10.16
CA LYS A 759 -24.70 26.05 11.36
C LYS A 759 -26.22 26.26 11.25
N PRO A 760 -26.99 26.13 12.36
CA PRO A 760 -28.41 26.45 12.33
C PRO A 760 -28.61 27.92 11.94
N ILE A 761 -29.54 28.15 11.00
CA ILE A 761 -29.97 29.50 10.63
C ILE A 761 -30.88 30.00 11.74
N ASP A 762 -30.45 31.05 12.45
CA ASP A 762 -31.26 31.68 13.49
C ASP A 762 -32.41 32.50 12.85
N LEU A 763 -33.59 31.89 12.79
CA LEU A 763 -34.80 32.47 12.19
C LEU A 763 -35.51 33.49 13.10
N THR A 764 -34.89 33.92 14.20
CA THR A 764 -35.55 34.82 15.19
C THR A 764 -35.48 36.32 14.87
N GLN A 765 -34.85 36.74 13.75
CA GLN A 765 -34.71 38.17 13.39
C GLN A 765 -35.45 38.61 12.11
N THR A 766 -36.71 38.20 11.95
CA THR A 766 -37.64 38.84 10.98
C THR A 766 -39.01 39.18 11.58
N ALA A 767 -39.03 40.00 12.63
CA ALA A 767 -40.20 40.78 13.01
C ALA A 767 -39.80 42.09 13.72
N LYS A 768 -40.37 43.23 13.27
CA LYS A 768 -40.14 44.63 13.74
C LYS A 768 -38.76 45.19 13.35
N SER A 769 -38.65 46.06 12.35
CA SER A 769 -39.09 47.46 12.52
C SER A 769 -39.37 48.18 11.20
N THR A 770 -40.34 49.11 11.25
CA THR A 770 -40.67 50.04 10.17
C THR A 770 -40.23 51.46 10.57
N ALA A 771 -39.27 52.07 9.87
CA ALA A 771 -39.13 53.53 9.78
C ALA A 771 -38.19 53.97 8.64
N SER A 772 -38.61 55.02 7.92
CA SER A 772 -37.88 55.86 6.95
C SER A 772 -36.49 56.36 7.42
N VAL A 773 -35.54 56.72 6.55
CA VAL A 773 -35.42 58.06 5.90
C VAL A 773 -34.27 58.10 4.85
N THR A 774 -34.57 58.63 3.65
CA THR A 774 -33.78 59.18 2.49
C THR A 774 -32.32 58.77 2.10
N PRO A 775 -31.96 58.86 0.79
CA PRO A 775 -30.65 58.49 0.22
C PRO A 775 -29.69 59.67 -0.03
N PRO A 776 -28.42 59.39 -0.43
CA PRO A 776 -27.82 60.16 -1.53
C PRO A 776 -27.09 59.33 -2.63
N LEU A 777 -26.67 60.05 -3.67
CA LEU A 777 -26.27 59.65 -5.03
C LEU A 777 -24.89 58.95 -5.21
N PRO A 778 -24.58 58.41 -6.41
CA PRO A 778 -23.40 57.57 -6.69
C PRO A 778 -22.19 58.33 -7.29
N PRO A 779 -20.99 57.73 -7.24
CA PRO A 779 -19.88 57.93 -8.18
C PRO A 779 -19.68 56.67 -9.06
N THR A 780 -19.80 56.74 -10.39
CA THR A 780 -18.74 57.02 -11.39
C THR A 780 -17.66 55.94 -11.52
N VAL A 781 -17.52 55.46 -12.75
CA VAL A 781 -16.50 54.51 -13.24
C VAL A 781 -15.10 55.12 -13.16
N ASP A 782 -14.10 54.34 -12.75
CA ASP A 782 -12.79 54.38 -13.43
C ASP A 782 -12.00 53.07 -13.27
N SER A 783 -11.08 52.85 -14.22
CA SER A 783 -10.35 51.59 -14.41
C SER A 783 -8.98 51.55 -13.73
N SER A 784 -8.60 50.43 -13.11
CA SER A 784 -7.30 49.74 -13.26
C SER A 784 -7.04 48.72 -12.12
N SER A 785 -6.29 47.67 -12.44
CA SER A 785 -5.76 46.67 -11.49
C SER A 785 -4.64 47.24 -10.62
N PRO A 786 -4.42 46.68 -9.42
CA PRO A 786 -3.08 46.20 -9.10
C PRO A 786 -2.99 44.91 -8.25
N ASP A 787 -1.78 44.36 -8.21
CA ASP A 787 -1.37 43.18 -7.44
C ASP A 787 -1.55 43.31 -5.91
N SER A 788 -1.80 42.18 -5.25
CA SER A 788 -1.89 42.09 -3.79
C SER A 788 -0.55 41.73 -3.15
N ASN A 789 0.10 42.71 -2.53
CA ASN A 789 1.17 42.50 -1.55
C ASN A 789 0.63 42.53 -0.11
N VAL A 790 1.28 41.82 0.79
CA VAL A 790 0.88 41.65 2.21
C VAL A 790 0.96 42.96 3.01
N PRO A 791 -0.01 43.29 3.88
CA PRO A 791 0.14 44.31 4.90
C PRO A 791 0.32 43.72 6.31
N ALA A 792 1.32 44.23 7.04
CA ALA A 792 1.45 44.06 8.49
C ALA A 792 0.64 45.13 9.24
N VAL A 793 0.29 44.88 10.50
CA VAL A 793 -0.31 45.87 11.42
C VAL A 793 0.64 46.11 12.59
N GLY A 794 0.80 47.36 13.00
CA GLY A 794 1.54 47.72 14.20
C GLY A 794 1.06 49.00 14.86
N THR A 795 1.42 49.11 16.15
CA THR A 795 1.40 50.28 17.06
C THR A 795 0.07 50.57 17.80
N MET A 796 0.04 51.02 19.06
CA MET A 796 1.11 51.50 19.96
C MET A 796 0.75 51.36 21.48
N ARG A 797 1.81 51.19 22.30
CA ARG A 797 2.09 51.44 23.75
C ARG A 797 1.21 52.43 24.59
N PRO A 798 1.31 52.51 25.96
CA PRO A 798 2.57 52.48 26.76
C PRO A 798 2.64 51.82 28.17
N ASP A 799 3.89 51.56 28.59
CA ASP A 799 4.36 51.18 29.94
C ASP A 799 4.53 52.41 30.89
N PRO A 800 4.73 52.22 32.21
CA PRO A 800 6.09 52.26 32.81
C PRO A 800 6.27 51.38 34.09
N ALA A 801 7.44 51.21 34.76
CA ALA A 801 8.87 51.19 34.40
C ALA A 801 9.72 50.79 35.64
N ALA A 802 10.88 50.12 35.43
CA ALA A 802 12.20 50.30 36.09
C ALA A 802 13.07 49.04 35.81
N SER A 803 14.04 48.99 34.88
CA SER A 803 15.38 49.65 34.84
C SER A 803 16.35 49.12 35.92
N ILE A 804 17.66 48.91 35.68
CA ILE A 804 18.62 49.26 34.60
C ILE A 804 19.59 48.03 34.44
N HIS A 805 20.15 47.62 33.28
CA HIS A 805 21.45 48.10 32.74
C HIS A 805 21.89 47.42 31.40
N THR A 806 23.13 47.75 30.99
CA THR A 806 23.95 47.47 29.78
C THR A 806 24.99 46.35 30.00
N THR A 807 25.56 45.63 29.01
CA THR A 807 26.43 46.10 27.89
C THR A 807 26.60 45.08 26.72
N LEU A 808 27.17 45.52 25.58
CA LEU A 808 27.52 44.71 24.40
C LEU A 808 28.94 44.08 24.48
N SER A 809 29.20 43.02 23.70
CA SER A 809 30.39 42.90 22.81
C SER A 809 30.31 41.70 21.84
N THR A 810 31.20 41.69 20.84
CA THR A 810 31.17 40.89 19.58
C THR A 810 32.44 40.05 19.36
N SER A 811 32.39 39.01 18.50
CA SER A 811 33.48 38.43 17.65
C SER A 811 33.33 36.89 17.51
N SER A 812 33.92 36.17 16.55
CA SER A 812 34.24 36.41 15.12
C SER A 812 34.70 35.07 14.48
N ILE A 813 34.41 34.82 13.21
CA ILE A 813 34.87 33.63 12.45
C ILE A 813 36.14 33.98 11.65
N PRO A 814 37.20 33.14 11.61
CA PRO A 814 38.32 33.31 10.70
C PRO A 814 38.07 32.63 9.33
N ALA A 815 38.59 33.21 8.25
CA ALA A 815 38.51 32.69 6.89
C ALA A 815 39.80 32.97 6.08
N SER A 816 39.87 32.35 4.89
CA SER A 816 40.90 32.43 3.82
C SER A 816 42.01 31.37 3.90
N THR A 817 42.46 30.76 2.81
CA THR A 817 42.72 31.29 1.45
C THR A 817 42.40 30.28 0.34
N GLY A 818 42.28 30.75 -0.92
CA GLY A 818 41.97 29.90 -2.09
C GLY A 818 43.06 29.91 -3.16
N SER A 819 42.85 29.14 -4.23
CA SER A 819 43.60 29.27 -5.49
C SER A 819 42.66 29.11 -6.68
N VAL A 820 42.87 29.94 -7.71
CA VAL A 820 42.11 29.97 -8.96
C VAL A 820 42.89 29.17 -10.01
N VAL A 821 42.21 28.33 -10.80
CA VAL A 821 42.75 27.80 -12.06
C VAL A 821 41.67 27.92 -13.14
N GLU A 822 42.11 28.30 -14.33
CA GLU A 822 41.29 28.73 -15.47
C GLU A 822 40.66 27.57 -16.23
N THR A 823 39.55 27.84 -16.93
CA THR A 823 38.92 26.92 -17.88
C THR A 823 39.35 27.23 -19.33
N PRO A 824 39.78 26.23 -20.13
CA PRO A 824 39.95 26.39 -21.58
C PRO A 824 38.65 26.06 -22.35
N PRO A 825 38.47 26.59 -23.58
CA PRO A 825 37.20 26.55 -24.31
C PRO A 825 36.99 25.30 -25.18
N ILE A 826 35.72 25.09 -25.52
CA ILE A 826 35.21 24.06 -26.43
C ILE A 826 35.70 24.30 -27.87
N THR A 827 36.14 23.24 -28.55
CA THR A 827 36.05 23.13 -30.02
C THR A 827 35.54 21.73 -30.42
N PRO A 828 34.69 21.61 -31.45
CA PRO A 828 34.17 20.32 -31.90
C PRO A 828 35.14 19.65 -32.89
N GLN A 829 35.36 18.34 -32.75
CA GLN A 829 35.98 17.52 -33.80
C GLN A 829 35.05 16.38 -34.23
N SER A 830 34.91 16.25 -35.54
CA SER A 830 34.17 15.20 -36.23
C SER A 830 35.06 13.98 -36.50
N ALA A 831 34.65 12.81 -36.03
CA ALA A 831 35.09 11.51 -36.53
C ALA A 831 33.93 10.52 -36.26
N LEU A 832 33.24 10.07 -37.32
CA LEU A 832 33.47 8.76 -37.96
C LEU A 832 33.14 7.58 -37.02
N VAL A 833 31.87 7.18 -37.07
CA VAL A 833 31.41 5.87 -36.59
C VAL A 833 31.95 4.79 -37.53
N THR A 834 32.63 3.80 -36.97
CA THR A 834 32.90 2.50 -37.62
C THR A 834 32.19 1.41 -36.86
N GLU A 835 31.13 0.87 -37.45
CA GLU A 835 30.49 -0.37 -37.00
C GLU A 835 31.35 -1.58 -37.42
N PRO A 836 31.43 -2.64 -36.60
CA PRO A 836 31.90 -3.95 -37.05
C PRO A 836 30.71 -4.80 -37.53
N GLU A 837 30.71 -5.17 -38.82
CA GLU A 837 29.79 -6.17 -39.35
C GLU A 837 30.11 -7.58 -38.81
N PHE A 838 29.08 -8.39 -38.54
CA PHE A 838 29.17 -9.84 -38.68
C PHE A 838 27.88 -10.45 -39.25
N ILE A 839 27.88 -10.59 -40.57
CA ILE A 839 27.45 -11.75 -41.36
C ILE A 839 26.32 -12.62 -40.77
N SER A 840 25.17 -12.63 -41.45
CA SER A 840 24.32 -13.83 -41.53
C SER A 840 23.95 -14.10 -42.99
N GLU A 841 24.15 -15.33 -43.44
CA GLU A 841 23.88 -15.75 -44.81
C GLU A 841 22.38 -16.00 -45.05
N SER A 842 21.96 -15.89 -46.31
CA SER A 842 20.63 -16.32 -46.78
C SER A 842 20.76 -17.12 -48.07
N PRO A 843 19.77 -17.97 -48.36
CA PRO A 843 19.27 -18.08 -49.73
C PRO A 843 17.74 -17.85 -49.77
N THR A 844 17.23 -16.80 -50.42
CA THR A 844 16.70 -16.78 -51.81
C THR A 844 15.51 -17.72 -52.11
N LYS A 845 14.48 -17.41 -52.91
CA LYS A 845 13.99 -16.27 -53.75
C LYS A 845 12.49 -16.60 -54.04
N SER A 846 11.59 -15.75 -54.58
CA SER A 846 11.71 -14.89 -55.77
C SER A 846 10.63 -13.80 -55.87
N SER A 847 11.03 -12.68 -56.47
CA SER A 847 10.27 -11.49 -56.94
C SER A 847 9.62 -11.74 -58.34
N PRO A 848 9.16 -10.77 -59.20
CA PRO A 848 9.29 -9.29 -59.24
C PRO A 848 7.97 -8.54 -59.63
N ALA A 849 7.86 -7.25 -60.02
CA ALA A 849 8.79 -6.15 -60.33
C ALA A 849 8.15 -4.74 -60.10
N SER A 850 8.97 -3.67 -60.10
CA SER A 850 8.58 -2.23 -60.09
C SER A 850 8.71 -1.61 -61.51
N PRO A 851 8.89 -0.28 -61.81
CA PRO A 851 8.78 0.99 -61.02
C PRO A 851 8.19 2.24 -61.82
N VAL A 852 8.36 3.47 -61.27
CA VAL A 852 8.63 4.81 -61.96
C VAL A 852 7.52 5.91 -62.16
N LEU A 853 7.74 7.06 -61.47
CA LEU A 853 7.47 8.52 -61.73
C LEU A 853 6.05 9.18 -61.95
N PRO A 854 5.89 10.49 -61.58
CA PRO A 854 4.74 11.41 -61.86
C PRO A 854 5.00 12.28 -63.15
N PRO A 855 4.25 13.37 -63.54
CA PRO A 855 3.19 14.17 -62.87
C PRO A 855 2.03 14.73 -63.78
N LYS A 856 1.28 15.74 -63.27
CA LYS A 856 0.50 16.81 -63.98
C LYS A 856 -0.87 16.51 -64.66
N SER A 857 -1.90 17.19 -64.13
CA SER A 857 -3.04 17.87 -64.79
C SER A 857 -3.43 17.57 -66.26
N SER A 858 -4.73 17.38 -66.55
CA SER A 858 -5.62 18.45 -67.09
C SER A 858 -7.01 17.97 -67.60
N ARG A 859 -7.89 18.96 -67.83
CA ARG A 859 -9.32 18.89 -68.21
C ARG A 859 -9.63 18.17 -69.53
N SER A 860 -10.76 17.45 -69.59
CA SER A 860 -12.00 17.86 -70.32
C SER A 860 -12.96 16.66 -70.48
N ARG A 861 -14.25 16.73 -70.88
CA ARG A 861 -15.40 17.67 -70.74
C ARG A 861 -16.42 17.29 -71.82
N SER A 862 -17.51 16.58 -71.49
CA SER A 862 -18.79 16.49 -72.23
C SER A 862 -19.65 15.38 -71.62
N GLY A 863 -20.95 15.51 -71.36
CA GLY A 863 -21.81 16.69 -71.45
C GLY A 863 -23.29 16.36 -71.15
N SER A 864 -24.07 17.40 -70.80
CA SER A 864 -25.55 17.42 -70.80
C SER A 864 -26.32 16.55 -69.77
N LEU A 865 -27.47 16.96 -69.24
CA LEU A 865 -28.24 18.22 -69.38
C LEU A 865 -29.03 18.55 -68.08
N ASN A 866 -29.47 19.79 -67.96
CA ASN A 866 -30.09 20.37 -66.76
C ASN A 866 -31.57 19.99 -66.57
N LEU A 867 -32.06 20.07 -65.33
CA LEU A 867 -32.99 21.17 -64.99
C LEU A 867 -32.91 21.59 -63.51
N LEU A 868 -32.79 22.90 -63.29
CA LEU A 868 -32.70 23.58 -61.99
C LEU A 868 -34.12 23.75 -61.39
N ARG A 869 -34.39 24.35 -60.20
CA ARG A 869 -33.94 25.64 -59.60
C ARG A 869 -34.71 25.81 -58.26
N LYS A 870 -34.31 26.52 -57.19
CA LYS A 870 -33.08 27.13 -56.63
C LYS A 870 -33.42 27.42 -55.13
N SER A 871 -32.55 27.27 -54.14
CA SER A 871 -31.53 28.24 -53.64
C SER A 871 -32.09 29.65 -53.31
N SER A 872 -31.67 30.40 -52.28
CA SER A 872 -30.46 30.31 -51.43
C SER A 872 -30.59 31.18 -50.17
N ARG A 873 -29.77 30.90 -49.15
CA ARG A 873 -29.39 31.81 -48.05
C ARG A 873 -28.57 33.02 -48.56
N LYS A 874 -28.60 34.18 -47.87
CA LYS A 874 -27.55 34.64 -46.90
C LYS A 874 -27.76 36.08 -46.36
N SER A 875 -27.18 36.31 -45.17
CA SER A 875 -26.82 37.56 -44.44
C SER A 875 -26.56 38.84 -45.27
N ASN A 876 -26.76 40.08 -44.77
CA ASN A 876 -25.99 40.66 -43.64
C ASN A 876 -26.51 42.03 -43.07
N LYS A 877 -26.03 42.38 -41.86
CA LYS A 877 -25.97 43.65 -41.07
C LYS A 877 -26.63 45.02 -41.49
N GLN A 878 -27.11 45.71 -40.43
CA GLN A 878 -26.84 47.11 -39.96
C GLN A 878 -27.89 48.28 -40.06
N THR A 879 -28.24 48.80 -38.85
CA THR A 879 -28.50 50.21 -38.40
C THR A 879 -29.66 51.12 -38.89
N ALA A 880 -30.61 51.34 -37.95
CA ALA A 880 -31.05 52.62 -37.33
C ALA A 880 -32.01 53.67 -38.00
N GLN A 881 -32.88 54.21 -37.13
CA GLN A 881 -33.64 55.51 -37.11
C GLN A 881 -35.12 55.66 -37.60
N SER A 882 -35.96 56.03 -36.61
CA SER A 882 -37.04 57.06 -36.53
C SER A 882 -38.43 56.99 -37.20
N ASN A 883 -39.44 57.15 -36.31
CA ASN A 883 -40.72 57.90 -36.35
C ASN A 883 -42.05 57.36 -36.97
N GLU A 884 -43.01 57.14 -36.05
CA GLU A 884 -44.41 57.64 -35.98
C GLU A 884 -45.42 57.47 -37.13
N ASN A 885 -46.47 56.66 -36.91
CA ASN A 885 -47.82 57.16 -36.51
C ASN A 885 -48.84 56.02 -36.22
N VAL A 886 -49.96 56.35 -35.52
CA VAL A 886 -50.91 55.42 -34.84
C VAL A 886 -52.35 55.58 -35.42
N PRO A 887 -53.17 54.50 -35.56
CA PRO A 887 -54.32 54.26 -34.67
C PRO A 887 -54.54 52.77 -34.25
N PRO A 888 -55.42 52.45 -33.27
CA PRO A 888 -55.35 51.20 -32.48
C PRO A 888 -56.60 50.26 -32.51
N VAL A 889 -56.53 49.16 -31.72
CA VAL A 889 -57.62 48.25 -31.24
C VAL A 889 -58.07 47.14 -32.24
N PRO A 890 -58.48 45.90 -31.81
CA PRO A 890 -58.67 45.35 -30.45
C PRO A 890 -57.80 44.14 -30.05
N LYS A 891 -57.77 43.85 -28.74
CA LYS A 891 -57.35 42.55 -28.17
C LYS A 891 -58.49 41.53 -28.26
N LEU A 892 -58.18 40.26 -28.52
CA LEU A 892 -59.03 39.10 -28.19
C LEU A 892 -58.36 38.20 -27.13
N PRO A 893 -59.12 37.34 -26.42
CA PRO A 893 -58.73 36.92 -25.07
C PRO A 893 -57.66 35.84 -24.99
N THR A 894 -56.86 35.91 -23.94
CA THR A 894 -55.97 34.83 -23.50
C THR A 894 -56.79 33.66 -22.95
N GLY A 895 -57.09 32.68 -23.80
CA GLY A 895 -57.57 31.37 -23.35
C GLY A 895 -56.46 30.60 -22.64
N ARG A 896 -56.48 30.56 -21.30
CA ARG A 896 -55.64 29.64 -20.52
C ARG A 896 -56.12 28.20 -20.77
N SER A 897 -55.37 27.44 -21.57
CA SER A 897 -55.42 25.98 -21.48
C SER A 897 -54.68 25.55 -20.21
N ASN A 898 -55.42 25.26 -19.14
CA ASN A 898 -54.90 24.60 -17.95
C ASN A 898 -54.58 23.12 -18.25
N ASP A 899 -53.55 22.90 -19.06
CA ASP A 899 -52.81 21.65 -19.04
C ASP A 899 -51.90 21.70 -17.80
N GLY A 900 -52.10 20.78 -16.84
CA GLY A 900 -51.35 20.70 -15.58
C GLY A 900 -49.90 20.25 -15.76
N ARG A 901 -49.11 21.00 -16.53
CA ARG A 901 -47.69 20.75 -16.82
C ARG A 901 -46.83 21.52 -15.82
N PRO A 902 -45.82 20.90 -15.19
CA PRO A 902 -44.87 21.62 -14.35
C PRO A 902 -44.03 22.54 -15.24
N ASP A 903 -44.29 23.84 -15.19
CA ASP A 903 -43.44 24.80 -15.89
C ASP A 903 -42.12 24.95 -15.14
N TYR A 904 -40.99 24.76 -15.84
CA TYR A 904 -39.67 24.80 -15.21
C TYR A 904 -39.41 26.18 -14.61
N LYS A 905 -39.27 26.22 -13.28
CA LYS A 905 -38.80 27.37 -12.51
C LYS A 905 -37.30 27.22 -12.29
N VAL A 906 -36.54 28.22 -12.74
CA VAL A 906 -35.10 28.28 -12.58
C VAL A 906 -34.76 28.21 -11.09
N GLN A 907 -34.05 27.16 -10.68
CA GLN A 907 -33.49 27.05 -9.32
C GLN A 907 -32.27 27.98 -9.19
N PRO A 908 -31.95 28.48 -7.98
CA PRO A 908 -30.75 29.28 -7.78
C PRO A 908 -29.48 28.47 -8.07
N ASP A 909 -29.33 27.28 -7.47
CA ASP A 909 -28.22 26.34 -7.66
C ASP A 909 -28.77 24.93 -8.01
N PRO A 910 -29.27 24.67 -9.24
CA PRO A 910 -29.78 23.37 -9.64
C PRO A 910 -28.73 22.26 -9.55
N HIS A 911 -29.13 21.11 -8.97
CA HIS A 911 -28.27 19.94 -8.86
C HIS A 911 -28.47 18.95 -10.01
N PHE A 912 -27.38 18.38 -10.51
CA PHE A 912 -27.34 17.30 -11.50
C PHE A 912 -27.20 15.95 -10.80
N ILE A 913 -27.99 14.96 -11.21
CA ILE A 913 -27.85 13.56 -10.81
C ILE A 913 -27.15 12.82 -11.96
N VAL A 914 -25.92 12.36 -11.74
CA VAL A 914 -25.17 11.51 -12.67
C VAL A 914 -25.47 10.05 -12.33
N LEU A 915 -25.99 9.30 -13.29
CA LEU A 915 -26.31 7.87 -13.16
C LEU A 915 -25.37 7.07 -14.06
N VAL A 916 -24.57 6.20 -13.46
CA VAL A 916 -23.67 5.27 -14.16
C VAL A 916 -24.30 3.89 -14.13
N ASN A 917 -24.74 3.39 -15.29
CA ASN A 917 -25.19 2.00 -15.46
C ASN A 917 -24.13 1.22 -16.25
N SER A 918 -24.19 -0.12 -16.19
CA SER A 918 -23.23 -1.03 -16.84
C SER A 918 -22.81 -0.68 -18.27
N ASN A 919 -23.73 -0.15 -19.10
CA ASN A 919 -23.47 0.17 -20.51
C ASN A 919 -23.76 1.64 -20.89
N THR A 920 -24.17 2.48 -19.94
CA THR A 920 -24.62 3.86 -20.24
C THR A 920 -24.44 4.81 -19.08
N VAL A 921 -24.06 6.05 -19.37
CA VAL A 921 -24.10 7.16 -18.40
C VAL A 921 -25.24 8.12 -18.76
N ARG A 922 -25.90 8.68 -17.75
CA ARG A 922 -26.90 9.75 -17.90
C ARG A 922 -26.64 10.87 -16.90
N VAL A 923 -27.07 12.08 -17.29
CA VAL A 923 -27.23 13.20 -16.37
C VAL A 923 -28.68 13.64 -16.37
N ALA A 924 -29.27 13.80 -15.19
CA ALA A 924 -30.63 14.27 -14.96
C ALA A 924 -30.63 15.49 -14.04
N LEU A 925 -31.70 16.29 -14.10
CA LEU A 925 -31.91 17.44 -13.23
C LEU A 925 -32.67 17.03 -11.96
N SER A 926 -32.09 17.33 -10.79
CA SER A 926 -32.68 17.07 -9.47
C SER A 926 -33.99 17.87 -9.26
N GLY A 927 -34.89 17.36 -8.41
CA GLY A 927 -36.25 17.87 -8.18
C GLY A 927 -37.22 17.78 -9.38
N TYR A 928 -36.73 17.92 -10.62
CA TYR A 928 -37.52 17.93 -11.85
C TYR A 928 -37.60 16.58 -12.57
N GLN A 929 -36.68 15.65 -12.27
CA GLN A 929 -36.60 14.34 -12.91
C GLN A 929 -36.50 14.40 -14.45
N VAL A 930 -35.90 15.47 -15.00
CA VAL A 930 -35.70 15.63 -16.45
C VAL A 930 -34.30 15.15 -16.81
N ARG A 931 -34.19 14.14 -17.68
CA ARG A 931 -32.89 13.74 -18.26
C ARG A 931 -32.35 14.85 -19.17
N LEU A 932 -31.12 15.28 -18.93
CA LEU A 932 -30.42 16.28 -19.72
C LEU A 932 -29.50 15.63 -20.78
N PHE A 933 -28.61 14.73 -20.35
CA PHE A 933 -27.59 14.11 -21.21
C PHE A 933 -27.59 12.58 -21.09
N LYS A 934 -27.10 11.90 -22.14
CA LYS A 934 -26.88 10.43 -22.19
C LYS A 934 -25.73 10.12 -23.15
N THR A 935 -24.93 9.11 -22.80
CA THR A 935 -24.02 8.38 -23.71
C THR A 935 -24.15 6.86 -23.48
N ALA A 936 -23.66 6.05 -24.41
CA ALA A 936 -23.51 4.60 -24.26
C ALA A 936 -22.07 4.17 -24.61
N ILE A 937 -21.56 3.12 -23.98
CA ILE A 937 -20.18 2.62 -24.24
C ILE A 937 -20.05 2.14 -25.69
N ASP A 938 -21.10 1.51 -26.22
CA ASP A 938 -21.22 1.05 -27.61
C ASP A 938 -21.03 2.17 -28.66
N GLU A 939 -21.09 3.44 -28.25
CA GLU A 939 -20.89 4.63 -29.09
C GLU A 939 -19.42 5.13 -29.09
N LEU A 940 -18.50 4.45 -28.38
CA LEU A 940 -17.07 4.81 -28.27
C LEU A 940 -16.21 4.32 -29.45
N GLU A 941 -15.25 5.16 -29.86
CA GLU A 941 -14.23 4.76 -30.83
C GLU A 941 -13.26 3.73 -30.23
N GLY A 942 -12.91 2.70 -31.01
CA GLY A 942 -11.99 1.63 -30.55
C GLY A 942 -12.61 0.58 -29.61
N TRP A 943 -13.93 0.60 -29.39
CA TRP A 943 -14.65 -0.36 -28.54
C TRP A 943 -14.52 -1.81 -29.04
N LYS A 944 -14.26 -2.75 -28.11
CA LYS A 944 -14.44 -4.18 -28.33
C LYS A 944 -15.85 -4.57 -27.92
N THR A 945 -16.56 -5.32 -28.77
CA THR A 945 -17.89 -5.85 -28.46
C THR A 945 -17.89 -6.66 -27.16
N GLY A 946 -18.59 -6.17 -26.14
CA GLY A 946 -18.77 -6.87 -24.86
C GLY A 946 -18.19 -6.16 -23.62
N ASP A 947 -17.51 -5.02 -23.78
CA ASP A 947 -16.98 -4.25 -22.64
C ASP A 947 -18.08 -3.48 -21.88
N TRP A 948 -17.98 -3.39 -20.55
CA TRP A 948 -18.93 -2.72 -19.66
C TRP A 948 -18.22 -1.94 -18.54
N ILE A 949 -18.89 -0.94 -17.95
CA ILE A 949 -18.35 -0.11 -16.86
C ILE A 949 -18.30 -0.94 -15.57
N ILE A 950 -17.11 -1.09 -14.98
CA ILE A 950 -16.90 -1.67 -13.65
C ILE A 950 -17.21 -0.64 -12.55
N ARG A 951 -16.75 0.60 -12.75
CA ARG A 951 -16.85 1.72 -11.81
C ARG A 951 -16.91 3.05 -12.56
N GLY A 952 -17.65 4.01 -12.05
CA GLY A 952 -17.52 5.42 -12.38
C GLY A 952 -17.13 6.23 -11.14
N GLN A 953 -16.47 7.37 -11.34
CA GLN A 953 -16.19 8.34 -10.27
C GLN A 953 -16.15 9.76 -10.84
N VAL A 954 -16.83 10.69 -10.19
CA VAL A 954 -16.63 12.12 -10.47
C VAL A 954 -15.33 12.58 -9.82
N ILE A 955 -14.45 13.18 -10.62
CA ILE A 955 -13.15 13.69 -10.20
C ILE A 955 -13.19 15.21 -10.22
N GLU A 956 -12.85 15.82 -9.09
CA GLU A 956 -12.69 17.26 -8.92
C GLU A 956 -11.19 17.61 -8.88
N LEU A 957 -10.66 18.01 -10.03
CA LEU A 957 -9.30 18.55 -10.13
C LEU A 957 -9.33 20.05 -9.86
N LYS A 958 -8.21 20.62 -9.38
CA LYS A 958 -8.08 22.07 -9.06
C LYS A 958 -8.52 23.03 -10.18
N VAL A 959 -8.53 22.55 -11.42
CA VAL A 959 -8.83 23.31 -12.65
C VAL A 959 -10.13 22.86 -13.33
N GLY A 960 -10.86 21.85 -12.83
CA GLY A 960 -12.13 21.42 -13.42
C GLY A 960 -12.58 20.02 -12.99
N THR A 961 -13.85 19.72 -13.27
CA THR A 961 -14.49 18.45 -12.90
C THR A 961 -14.74 17.58 -14.14
N CYS A 962 -14.50 16.28 -14.05
CA CYS A 962 -14.84 15.30 -15.08
C CYS A 962 -15.36 13.98 -14.48
N LEU A 963 -15.93 13.11 -15.31
CA LEU A 963 -16.32 11.75 -14.92
C LEU A 963 -15.27 10.77 -15.45
N SER A 964 -14.65 9.99 -14.58
CA SER A 964 -13.84 8.84 -14.97
C SER A 964 -14.67 7.56 -14.94
N LEU A 965 -14.53 6.73 -15.97
CA LEU A 965 -15.12 5.40 -16.05
C LEU A 965 -14.03 4.35 -16.24
N LEU A 966 -14.01 3.33 -15.38
CA LEU A 966 -13.17 2.14 -15.53
C LEU A 966 -13.99 1.03 -16.21
N LEU A 967 -13.49 0.51 -17.32
CA LEU A 967 -14.15 -0.54 -18.12
C LEU A 967 -13.60 -1.94 -17.77
N GLN A 968 -14.33 -3.01 -18.07
CA GLN A 968 -13.91 -4.41 -17.82
C GLN A 968 -12.59 -4.73 -18.53
N SER A 969 -12.32 -4.11 -19.68
CA SER A 969 -11.02 -4.21 -20.37
C SER A 969 -9.83 -3.60 -19.62
N GLY A 970 -10.04 -2.95 -18.47
CA GLY A 970 -9.03 -2.19 -17.73
C GLY A 970 -8.81 -0.77 -18.25
N LYS A 971 -9.36 -0.43 -19.42
CA LYS A 971 -9.26 0.93 -19.97
C LYS A 971 -10.04 1.93 -19.13
N ILE A 972 -9.52 3.15 -19.06
CA ILE A 972 -10.16 4.26 -18.37
C ILE A 972 -10.57 5.31 -19.40
N VAL A 973 -11.81 5.79 -19.31
CA VAL A 973 -12.36 6.83 -20.20
C VAL A 973 -12.80 8.02 -19.36
N LEU A 974 -12.27 9.20 -19.68
CA LEU A 974 -12.71 10.45 -19.07
C LEU A 974 -13.80 11.10 -19.93
N TYR A 975 -14.84 11.60 -19.28
CA TYR A 975 -15.99 12.27 -19.90
C TYR A 975 -16.19 13.67 -19.32
N SER A 976 -16.63 14.60 -20.16
CA SER A 976 -17.03 15.94 -19.75
C SER A 976 -18.32 15.90 -18.92
N LEU A 977 -18.40 16.76 -17.92
CA LEU A 977 -19.64 16.98 -17.16
C LEU A 977 -20.16 18.40 -17.41
N PRO A 978 -21.50 18.63 -17.42
CA PRO A 978 -22.57 17.62 -17.40
C PRO A 978 -22.81 16.96 -18.78
N THR A 979 -22.10 17.40 -19.83
CA THR A 979 -22.44 17.16 -21.25
C THR A 979 -22.12 15.78 -21.82
N LEU A 980 -21.36 14.93 -21.09
CA LEU A 980 -20.99 13.55 -21.45
C LEU A 980 -20.30 13.39 -22.82
N ARG A 981 -19.35 14.28 -23.15
CA ARG A 981 -18.44 14.12 -24.30
C ARG A 981 -17.17 13.38 -23.86
N PRO A 982 -16.66 12.38 -24.60
CA PRO A 982 -15.34 11.81 -24.32
C PRO A 982 -14.25 12.88 -24.35
N LEU A 983 -13.31 12.81 -23.40
CA LEU A 983 -12.18 13.72 -23.25
C LEU A 983 -10.85 13.02 -23.55
N VAL A 984 -10.57 11.92 -22.82
CA VAL A 984 -9.29 11.20 -22.88
C VAL A 984 -9.54 9.71 -22.70
N TYR A 985 -8.78 8.89 -23.42
CA TYR A 985 -8.70 7.44 -23.24
C TYR A 985 -7.33 7.10 -22.65
N LEU A 986 -7.31 6.32 -21.57
CA LEU A 986 -6.08 5.89 -20.91
C LEU A 986 -6.01 4.36 -20.93
N GLU A 987 -4.85 3.85 -21.35
CA GLU A 987 -4.57 2.40 -21.32
C GLU A 987 -4.29 1.93 -19.89
N PRO A 988 -4.64 0.67 -19.55
CA PRO A 988 -4.36 0.10 -18.24
C PRO A 988 -2.86 -0.02 -17.95
N PRO A 989 -2.46 -0.09 -16.67
CA PRO A 989 -1.10 -0.47 -16.29
C PRO A 989 -0.67 -1.83 -16.85
N PRO A 990 0.62 -2.02 -17.19
CA PRO A 990 1.11 -3.24 -17.84
C PRO A 990 1.05 -4.50 -16.97
N ARG A 991 0.83 -4.36 -15.66
CA ARG A 991 0.71 -5.48 -14.70
C ARG A 991 -0.69 -5.58 -14.09
N LEU A 992 -1.71 -4.93 -14.67
CA LEU A 992 -3.07 -4.96 -14.13
C LEU A 992 -3.61 -6.40 -14.00
N LEU A 993 -4.04 -6.77 -12.80
CA LEU A 993 -4.68 -8.06 -12.54
C LEU A 993 -6.19 -7.95 -12.82
N VAL A 994 -6.57 -8.20 -14.07
CA VAL A 994 -7.94 -7.99 -14.59
C VAL A 994 -9.01 -8.75 -13.80
N ASP A 995 -8.71 -9.93 -13.27
CA ASP A 995 -9.65 -10.72 -12.47
C ASP A 995 -10.11 -10.00 -11.18
N ARG A 996 -9.25 -9.13 -10.63
CA ARG A 996 -9.51 -8.32 -9.42
C ARG A 996 -9.95 -6.89 -9.75
N LEU A 997 -10.26 -6.58 -11.01
CA LEU A 997 -10.61 -5.23 -11.45
C LEU A 997 -11.90 -4.70 -10.79
N HIS A 998 -12.81 -5.59 -10.44
CA HIS A 998 -14.05 -5.28 -9.71
C HIS A 998 -13.81 -4.66 -8.31
N GLU A 999 -12.61 -4.82 -7.75
CA GLU A 999 -12.19 -4.25 -6.47
C GLU A 999 -11.52 -2.88 -6.60
N ALA A 1000 -11.32 -2.39 -7.83
CA ALA A 1000 -10.69 -1.10 -8.05
C ALA A 1000 -11.44 0.03 -7.32
N THR A 1001 -10.70 0.98 -6.77
CA THR A 1001 -11.26 2.19 -6.18
C THR A 1001 -10.79 3.41 -6.95
N LEU A 1002 -11.70 4.35 -7.17
CA LEU A 1002 -11.43 5.65 -7.77
C LEU A 1002 -11.88 6.70 -6.74
N THR A 1003 -11.07 7.73 -6.54
CA THR A 1003 -11.35 8.79 -5.55
C THR A 1003 -11.67 10.12 -6.23
N ALA A 1004 -12.40 11.00 -5.52
CA ALA A 1004 -12.79 12.31 -6.03
C ALA A 1004 -11.59 13.24 -6.28
N ASP A 1005 -10.46 13.08 -5.58
CA ASP A 1005 -9.22 13.82 -5.82
C ASP A 1005 -8.40 13.29 -7.01
N GLY A 1006 -8.90 12.28 -7.72
CA GLY A 1006 -8.28 11.78 -8.95
C GLY A 1006 -7.15 10.78 -8.70
N ARG A 1007 -7.31 9.91 -7.69
CA ARG A 1007 -6.50 8.70 -7.54
C ARG A 1007 -7.29 7.48 -7.96
N ILE A 1008 -6.56 6.43 -8.30
CA ILE A 1008 -7.10 5.10 -8.59
C ILE A 1008 -6.18 4.04 -7.99
N THR A 1009 -6.73 3.05 -7.31
CA THR A 1009 -5.98 1.88 -6.83
C THR A 1009 -6.35 0.64 -7.61
N LEU A 1010 -5.34 -0.09 -8.07
CA LEU A 1010 -5.48 -1.26 -8.94
C LEU A 1010 -4.62 -2.40 -8.40
N TRP A 1011 -5.19 -3.60 -8.32
CA TRP A 1011 -4.42 -4.81 -8.03
C TRP A 1011 -3.53 -5.16 -9.22
N THR A 1012 -2.26 -5.45 -8.96
CA THR A 1012 -1.26 -5.83 -9.98
C THR A 1012 -0.56 -7.16 -9.68
N GLY A 1013 -0.86 -7.74 -8.52
CA GLY A 1013 -0.54 -9.11 -8.16
C GLY A 1013 -1.52 -9.60 -7.09
N ARG A 1014 -1.36 -10.83 -6.63
CA ARG A 1014 -2.26 -11.46 -5.67
C ARG A 1014 -2.36 -10.70 -4.35
N PHE A 1015 -1.25 -10.12 -3.88
CA PHE A 1015 -1.19 -9.27 -2.69
C PHE A 1015 -0.50 -7.92 -2.98
N GLU A 1016 -0.46 -7.46 -4.24
CA GLU A 1016 0.18 -6.21 -4.66
C GLU A 1016 -0.86 -5.22 -5.19
N LEU A 1017 -0.97 -4.07 -4.52
CA LEU A 1017 -1.84 -2.95 -4.89
C LEU A 1017 -0.98 -1.78 -5.34
N GLU A 1018 -1.29 -1.17 -6.47
CA GLU A 1018 -0.63 0.05 -6.94
C GLU A 1018 -1.61 1.22 -6.97
N GLN A 1019 -1.18 2.36 -6.44
CA GLN A 1019 -1.93 3.63 -6.53
C GLN A 1019 -1.37 4.47 -7.68
N TYR A 1020 -2.28 5.02 -8.46
CA TYR A 1020 -2.01 5.96 -9.53
C TYR A 1020 -2.84 7.23 -9.34
N THR A 1021 -2.48 8.30 -10.06
CA THR A 1021 -3.24 9.53 -10.16
C THR A 1021 -3.29 10.03 -11.61
N TYR A 1022 -4.33 10.79 -11.95
CA TYR A 1022 -4.41 11.53 -13.20
C TYR A 1022 -3.50 12.77 -13.11
N MET A 1023 -2.23 12.60 -13.44
CA MET A 1023 -1.29 13.72 -13.45
C MET A 1023 -1.67 14.72 -14.55
N LEU A 1024 -1.65 16.01 -14.21
CA LEU A 1024 -1.84 17.15 -15.11
C LEU A 1024 -0.51 17.85 -15.46
N GLN A 1025 0.64 17.26 -15.12
CA GLN A 1025 1.96 17.81 -15.42
C GLN A 1025 3.07 16.73 -15.40
N ASN A 1026 4.24 17.05 -15.96
CA ASN A 1026 5.51 16.41 -15.58
C ASN A 1026 5.92 16.86 -14.16
N GLU A 1027 6.88 16.14 -13.56
CA GLU A 1027 7.60 16.52 -12.31
C GLU A 1027 6.95 16.16 -10.95
N ILE A 1028 6.35 14.96 -10.81
CA ILE A 1028 6.50 14.23 -9.54
C ILE A 1028 6.84 12.75 -9.82
N SER A 1029 8.10 12.39 -9.64
CA SER A 1029 8.56 10.99 -9.64
C SER A 1029 8.39 10.40 -8.24
N PHE A 1030 7.23 9.84 -7.94
CA PHE A 1030 7.04 9.13 -6.68
C PHE A 1030 7.82 7.79 -6.69
N GLY A 1031 8.72 7.60 -5.74
CA GLY A 1031 9.30 6.28 -5.42
C GLY A 1031 10.41 5.73 -6.32
N GLU A 1032 10.70 6.30 -7.49
CA GLU A 1032 11.66 5.69 -8.44
C GLU A 1032 13.14 6.03 -8.18
N SER A 1033 13.42 7.20 -7.58
CA SER A 1033 14.78 7.72 -7.28
C SER A 1033 15.44 7.10 -6.03
N VAL A 1034 15.21 5.80 -5.82
CA VAL A 1034 15.82 5.01 -4.74
C VAL A 1034 17.11 4.35 -5.24
N MET A 1035 18.24 4.64 -4.59
CA MET A 1035 19.49 3.89 -4.75
C MET A 1035 19.60 2.86 -3.61
N LEU A 1036 19.66 1.57 -3.95
CA LEU A 1036 19.80 0.52 -2.93
C LEU A 1036 21.20 0.49 -2.30
N TYR A 1037 22.22 0.75 -3.11
CA TYR A 1037 23.62 0.73 -2.69
C TYR A 1037 24.07 2.09 -2.13
N ASP A 1038 24.60 2.06 -0.91
CA ASP A 1038 25.22 3.21 -0.23
C ASP A 1038 26.76 3.04 -0.25
N PRO A 1039 27.51 3.84 -1.03
CA PRO A 1039 28.98 3.73 -1.08
C PRO A 1039 29.66 4.14 0.23
N GLY A 1040 28.96 4.76 1.18
CA GLY A 1040 29.49 5.02 2.52
C GLY A 1040 29.56 3.78 3.42
N ARG A 1041 28.86 2.69 3.06
CA ARG A 1041 28.78 1.45 3.86
C ARG A 1041 29.73 0.39 3.35
N MET A 1042 31.00 0.57 3.67
CA MET A 1042 32.03 -0.39 3.32
C MET A 1042 32.12 -1.51 4.36
N LEU A 1043 32.45 -2.71 3.88
CA LEU A 1043 32.81 -3.84 4.73
C LEU A 1043 34.12 -3.51 5.47
N GLY A 1044 34.12 -3.61 6.79
CA GLY A 1044 35.34 -3.46 7.61
C GLY A 1044 36.36 -4.56 7.33
N PRO A 1045 37.64 -4.42 7.77
CA PRO A 1045 38.64 -5.46 7.56
C PRO A 1045 38.27 -6.77 8.27
N ARG A 1046 38.63 -7.92 7.67
CA ARG A 1046 38.42 -9.23 8.27
C ARG A 1046 39.14 -9.32 9.63
N PRO A 1047 38.46 -9.74 10.71
CA PRO A 1047 39.10 -9.98 12.00
C PRO A 1047 40.20 -11.04 11.89
N VAL A 1048 41.46 -10.62 12.05
CA VAL A 1048 42.60 -11.54 12.14
C VAL A 1048 42.64 -12.13 13.55
N THR A 1049 42.65 -13.46 13.65
CA THR A 1049 42.77 -14.14 14.95
C THR A 1049 44.18 -13.95 15.51
N VAL A 1050 44.39 -12.86 16.26
CA VAL A 1050 45.59 -12.68 17.07
C VAL A 1050 45.53 -13.68 18.21
N THR A 1051 46.06 -14.88 18.00
CA THR A 1051 46.39 -15.79 19.12
C THR A 1051 47.33 -15.03 20.05
N PRO A 1052 46.95 -14.75 21.31
CA PRO A 1052 47.83 -14.04 22.24
C PRO A 1052 49.07 -14.90 22.46
N ALA A 1053 50.22 -14.42 21.97
CA ALA A 1053 51.46 -15.18 22.01
C ALA A 1053 51.77 -15.55 23.48
N PRO A 1054 51.84 -16.86 23.83
CA PRO A 1054 52.20 -17.25 25.18
C PRO A 1054 53.59 -16.71 25.50
N LYS A 1055 53.77 -16.22 26.74
CA LYS A 1055 55.00 -15.53 27.18
C LYS A 1055 56.24 -16.32 26.74
N LYS A 1056 57.08 -15.66 25.92
CA LYS A 1056 58.20 -16.24 25.16
C LYS A 1056 58.97 -17.29 25.96
N THR A 1057 58.67 -18.55 25.69
CA THR A 1057 59.46 -19.73 26.07
C THR A 1057 60.03 -20.31 24.79
N TRP A 1058 61.31 -20.69 24.80
CA TRP A 1058 62.04 -21.22 23.64
C TRP A 1058 61.25 -22.32 22.90
N LEU A 1059 60.68 -23.27 23.65
CA LEU A 1059 59.86 -24.36 23.11
C LEU A 1059 58.63 -23.86 22.33
N GLY A 1060 58.00 -22.77 22.76
CA GLY A 1060 56.89 -22.14 22.04
C GLY A 1060 57.31 -21.48 20.72
N THR A 1061 58.57 -21.01 20.62
CA THR A 1061 59.10 -20.44 19.38
C THR A 1061 59.35 -21.53 18.32
N VAL A 1062 59.80 -22.71 18.73
CA VAL A 1062 60.00 -23.85 17.82
C VAL A 1062 58.67 -24.47 17.39
N THR A 1063 57.65 -24.54 18.25
CA THR A 1063 56.32 -25.04 17.85
C THR A 1063 55.56 -24.07 16.96
N ASN A 1064 55.66 -22.76 17.20
CA ASN A 1064 54.99 -21.76 16.34
C ASN A 1064 55.71 -21.59 14.98
N ALA A 1065 57.01 -21.90 14.88
CA ALA A 1065 57.75 -21.89 13.61
C ALA A 1065 57.27 -22.94 12.58
N PHE A 1066 56.43 -23.91 13.00
CA PHE A 1066 55.80 -24.90 12.12
C PHE A 1066 54.30 -24.67 11.90
N GLN A 1067 53.69 -23.66 12.52
CA GLN A 1067 52.33 -23.24 12.20
C GLN A 1067 52.38 -22.31 10.99
N LYS A 1068 51.98 -22.81 9.81
CA LYS A 1068 51.81 -21.98 8.61
C LYS A 1068 50.82 -20.86 8.92
N GLU A 1069 51.13 -19.64 8.48
CA GLU A 1069 50.22 -18.50 8.61
C GLU A 1069 48.90 -18.76 7.85
N PRO A 1070 47.76 -18.22 8.34
CA PRO A 1070 46.46 -18.37 7.70
C PRO A 1070 46.51 -17.88 6.25
N LEU A 1071 45.77 -18.52 5.36
CA LEU A 1071 45.77 -18.19 3.92
C LEU A 1071 45.35 -16.73 3.71
N SER A 1072 46.19 -15.95 3.04
CA SER A 1072 45.87 -14.55 2.73
C SER A 1072 44.84 -14.46 1.59
N ILE A 1073 44.20 -13.30 1.41
CA ILE A 1073 43.27 -13.10 0.28
C ILE A 1073 44.04 -13.08 -1.05
N GLU A 1074 45.27 -12.58 -1.07
CA GLU A 1074 46.14 -12.58 -2.26
C GLU A 1074 46.55 -14.02 -2.62
N GLU A 1075 46.97 -14.83 -1.64
CA GLU A 1075 47.28 -16.25 -1.86
C GLU A 1075 46.04 -17.04 -2.32
N LEU A 1076 44.85 -16.71 -1.78
CA LEU A 1076 43.59 -17.32 -2.22
C LEU A 1076 43.26 -16.93 -3.67
N ASP A 1077 43.42 -15.67 -4.04
CA ASP A 1077 43.20 -15.19 -5.42
C ASP A 1077 44.14 -15.90 -6.41
N ASP A 1078 45.42 -16.06 -6.05
CA ASP A 1078 46.41 -16.82 -6.84
C ASP A 1078 46.02 -18.30 -7.00
N GLN A 1079 45.63 -18.99 -5.92
CA GLN A 1079 45.17 -20.39 -5.98
C GLN A 1079 43.92 -20.55 -6.86
N MET A 1080 43.04 -19.55 -6.87
CA MET A 1080 41.83 -19.51 -7.68
C MET A 1080 42.07 -19.01 -9.11
N GLY A 1081 43.32 -18.76 -9.51
CA GLY A 1081 43.72 -18.44 -10.88
C GLY A 1081 43.63 -16.96 -11.27
N ARG A 1082 43.46 -16.03 -10.31
CA ARG A 1082 43.63 -14.59 -10.56
C ARG A 1082 45.10 -14.21 -10.43
N HIS A 1083 45.87 -14.45 -11.48
CA HIS A 1083 47.25 -13.98 -11.51
C HIS A 1083 47.31 -12.44 -11.51
N PRO A 1084 48.10 -11.80 -10.63
CA PRO A 1084 48.41 -10.38 -10.78
C PRO A 1084 49.14 -10.14 -12.11
N PRO A 1085 49.02 -8.94 -12.72
CA PRO A 1085 49.78 -8.62 -13.92
C PRO A 1085 51.28 -8.76 -13.62
N PRO A 1086 52.08 -9.37 -14.50
CA PRO A 1086 53.49 -9.61 -14.23
C PRO A 1086 54.20 -8.29 -13.96
N SER A 1087 54.78 -8.16 -12.77
CA SER A 1087 55.75 -7.12 -12.48
C SER A 1087 56.89 -7.26 -13.47
N VAL A 1088 57.35 -6.13 -14.03
CA VAL A 1088 58.38 -6.12 -15.06
C VAL A 1088 59.66 -6.72 -14.49
N GLU A 1089 59.98 -7.96 -14.90
CA GLU A 1089 61.25 -8.58 -14.58
C GLU A 1089 62.39 -7.82 -15.28
N GLU A 1090 63.21 -7.11 -14.51
CA GLU A 1090 64.43 -6.49 -15.03
C GLU A 1090 65.41 -7.59 -15.46
N ASN A 1091 65.44 -7.84 -16.77
CA ASN A 1091 66.42 -8.71 -17.41
C ASN A 1091 67.85 -8.23 -17.13
N THR A 1092 68.54 -8.91 -16.21
CA THR A 1092 69.91 -8.58 -15.79
C THR A 1092 70.96 -9.04 -16.81
N HIS A 1093 71.03 -8.33 -17.95
CA HIS A 1093 72.18 -8.43 -18.84
C HIS A 1093 73.39 -7.68 -18.26
N LYS A 1094 74.45 -8.42 -17.94
CA LYS A 1094 75.74 -7.89 -17.49
C LYS A 1094 76.38 -7.01 -18.57
N HIS A 1095 76.60 -5.73 -18.28
CA HIS A 1095 77.71 -4.97 -18.86
C HIS A 1095 78.34 -4.05 -17.81
N ASP A 1096 79.66 -3.98 -17.85
CA ASP A 1096 80.53 -3.41 -16.81
C ASP A 1096 81.01 -2.01 -17.21
N VAL A 1097 80.60 -0.97 -16.49
CA VAL A 1097 81.13 0.40 -16.61
C VAL A 1097 81.23 1.05 -15.23
N LYS A 1098 82.42 1.52 -14.87
CA LYS A 1098 82.69 2.23 -13.61
C LYS A 1098 82.07 3.64 -13.59
N GLY A 1099 81.30 3.94 -12.55
CA GLY A 1099 80.81 5.28 -12.20
C GLY A 1099 80.65 5.43 -10.69
N LYS A 1100 80.87 6.63 -10.14
CA LYS A 1100 80.89 6.88 -8.68
C LYS A 1100 79.49 7.04 -8.08
N GLY A 1101 79.33 6.65 -6.80
CA GLY A 1101 78.76 7.59 -5.82
C GLY A 1101 77.31 7.45 -5.35
N VAL A 1102 76.58 6.36 -5.62
CA VAL A 1102 75.16 6.25 -5.20
C VAL A 1102 74.96 6.01 -3.69
N PHE A 1103 75.98 5.52 -2.97
CA PHE A 1103 75.86 5.17 -1.54
C PHE A 1103 75.92 6.36 -0.58
N GLU A 1104 76.47 7.51 -0.98
CA GLU A 1104 76.49 8.73 -0.16
C GLU A 1104 75.10 9.39 -0.13
N GLU A 1105 74.47 9.54 -1.31
CA GLU A 1105 73.15 10.15 -1.47
C GLU A 1105 72.02 9.34 -0.80
N LEU A 1106 72.16 8.00 -0.75
CA LEU A 1106 71.23 7.14 0.00
C LEU A 1106 71.39 7.29 1.53
N GLY A 1107 72.61 7.54 2.01
CA GLY A 1107 72.91 7.75 3.43
C GLY A 1107 72.27 9.04 3.95
N ASP A 1108 72.41 10.14 3.20
CA ASP A 1108 71.83 11.43 3.56
C ASP A 1108 70.30 11.40 3.56
N GLN A 1109 69.66 10.74 2.58
CA GLN A 1109 68.19 10.57 2.57
C GLN A 1109 67.68 9.69 3.73
N MET A 1110 68.48 8.73 4.20
CA MET A 1110 68.10 7.88 5.34
C MET A 1110 68.24 8.61 6.67
N ASN A 1111 69.26 9.47 6.81
CA ASN A 1111 69.40 10.38 7.95
C ASN A 1111 68.27 11.42 7.99
N GLU A 1112 67.93 12.02 6.84
CA GLU A 1112 66.84 13.00 6.75
C GLU A 1112 65.46 12.37 7.08
N ARG A 1113 65.25 11.09 6.75
CA ARG A 1113 64.09 10.32 7.21
C ARG A 1113 64.10 10.06 8.72
N GLY A 1114 65.27 9.76 9.30
CA GLY A 1114 65.43 9.58 10.75
C GLY A 1114 65.08 10.86 11.54
N ASP A 1115 65.56 12.01 11.09
CA ASP A 1115 65.27 13.30 11.72
C ASP A 1115 63.80 13.70 11.58
N ARG A 1116 63.16 13.41 10.42
CA ARG A 1116 61.72 13.62 10.24
C ARG A 1116 60.87 12.69 11.12
N LEU A 1117 61.32 11.47 11.39
CA LEU A 1117 60.68 10.54 12.34
C LEU A 1117 60.78 11.04 13.79
N ASN A 1118 61.97 11.49 14.23
CA ASN A 1118 62.14 12.10 15.54
C ASN A 1118 61.28 13.37 15.74
N GLN A 1119 61.06 14.16 14.69
CA GLN A 1119 60.14 15.31 14.72
C GLN A 1119 58.66 14.88 14.78
N LEU A 1120 58.32 13.69 14.28
CA LEU A 1120 56.96 13.14 14.28
C LEU A 1120 56.61 12.52 15.64
N ASP A 1121 57.52 11.75 16.25
CA ASP A 1121 57.37 11.24 17.62
C ASP A 1121 57.22 12.40 18.61
N LYS A 1122 58.00 13.47 18.45
CA LYS A 1122 57.87 14.67 19.31
C LYS A 1122 56.49 15.33 19.18
N LYS A 1123 55.94 15.41 17.97
CA LYS A 1123 54.56 15.89 17.73
C LYS A 1123 53.49 14.93 18.26
N PHE A 1124 53.71 13.63 18.24
CA PHE A 1124 52.81 12.66 18.88
C PHE A 1124 52.82 12.79 20.41
N GLN A 1125 53.99 13.06 21.01
CA GLN A 1125 54.11 13.35 22.43
C GLN A 1125 53.35 14.64 22.79
N ASP A 1126 53.60 15.74 22.08
CA ASP A 1126 52.90 17.02 22.28
C ASP A 1126 51.37 16.89 22.10
N MET A 1127 50.92 16.08 21.13
CA MET A 1127 49.50 15.82 20.88
C MET A 1127 48.86 14.91 21.94
N SER A 1128 49.60 13.93 22.45
CA SER A 1128 49.19 13.08 23.57
C SER A 1128 48.98 13.92 24.83
N ASP A 1129 49.94 14.78 25.16
CA ASP A 1129 49.86 15.65 26.34
C ASP A 1129 48.68 16.65 26.22
N ALA A 1130 48.48 17.27 25.04
CA ALA A 1130 47.32 18.12 24.77
C ALA A 1130 45.98 17.36 24.87
N SER A 1131 45.93 16.08 24.47
CA SER A 1131 44.73 15.24 24.62
C SER A 1131 44.43 14.88 26.09
N GLY A 1132 45.48 14.71 26.90
CA GLY A 1132 45.38 14.50 28.35
C GLY A 1132 44.80 15.71 29.07
N ASP A 1133 45.28 16.91 28.74
CA ASP A 1133 44.75 18.17 29.29
C ASP A 1133 43.30 18.43 28.84
N PHE A 1134 42.94 18.09 27.60
CA PHE A 1134 41.56 18.17 27.11
C PHE A 1134 40.60 17.21 27.86
N LEU A 1135 41.03 15.97 28.11
CA LEU A 1135 40.27 15.02 28.94
C LEU A 1135 40.08 15.52 30.37
N LYS A 1136 41.11 16.14 30.95
CA LYS A 1136 41.04 16.80 32.27
C LYS A 1136 40.04 17.94 32.30
N ALA A 1137 40.05 18.81 31.27
CA ALA A 1137 39.11 19.91 31.13
C ALA A 1137 37.67 19.43 30.98
N ILE A 1138 37.43 18.32 30.26
CA ILE A 1138 36.11 17.68 30.15
C ILE A 1138 35.66 17.09 31.49
N GLN A 1139 36.54 16.45 32.25
CA GLN A 1139 36.20 15.93 33.58
C GLN A 1139 35.85 17.08 34.54
N GLU A 1140 36.64 18.15 34.60
CA GLU A 1140 36.30 19.33 35.40
C GLU A 1140 34.99 20.00 34.95
N TYR A 1141 34.73 20.07 33.65
CA TYR A 1141 33.47 20.61 33.12
C TYR A 1141 32.27 19.77 33.57
N ASN A 1142 32.36 18.44 33.43
CA ASN A 1142 31.29 17.53 33.85
C ASN A 1142 31.06 17.57 35.36
N GLU A 1143 32.12 17.68 36.19
CA GLU A 1143 31.97 17.89 37.64
C GLU A 1143 31.33 19.23 38.00
N ARG A 1144 31.57 20.29 37.21
CA ARG A 1144 30.91 21.60 37.41
C ARG A 1144 29.43 21.55 36.99
N GLN A 1145 29.08 20.80 35.94
CA GLN A 1145 27.68 20.58 35.56
C GLN A 1145 26.93 19.72 36.59
N ALA A 1146 27.56 18.65 37.09
CA ALA A 1146 26.98 17.78 38.12
C ALA A 1146 26.72 18.48 39.48
N LYS A 1147 27.32 19.66 39.71
CA LYS A 1147 27.13 20.48 40.91
C LYS A 1147 26.03 21.54 40.78
N LYS A 1148 25.42 21.74 39.61
CA LYS A 1148 24.26 22.63 39.43
C LYS A 1148 22.96 21.94 39.82
N LYS A 1149 22.07 22.67 40.52
CA LYS A 1149 20.72 22.19 40.86
C LYS A 1149 19.72 22.58 39.77
N TRP A 1150 18.72 21.73 39.57
CA TRP A 1150 17.89 21.68 38.37
C TRP A 1150 16.93 22.87 38.12
N TRP A 1151 16.88 23.85 39.02
CA TRP A 1151 16.05 25.06 38.89
C TRP A 1151 16.84 26.35 38.60
N GLU A 1152 18.13 26.25 38.28
CA GLU A 1152 18.95 27.38 37.80
C GLU A 1152 19.25 27.25 36.29
N PHE A 1153 18.21 27.47 35.47
CA PHE A 1153 18.29 27.69 34.02
C PHE A 1153 17.27 28.76 33.58
#